data_AF-A0A7X3UN39-F1
#
_entry.id   AF-A0A7X3UN39-F1
#
_cell.length_a   1.000
_cell.length_b   1.000
_cell.length_c   1.000
_cell.angle_alpha   90.00
_cell.angle_beta   90.00
_cell.angle_gamma   90.00
#
_symmetry.space_group_name_H-M   'P 1'
#
loop_
_entity.id
_entity.type
_entity.pdbx_description
1 polymer ?
#
loop_
_entity_poly.entity_id
_entity_poly.type
_entity_poly.pdbx_seq_one_letter_code
_entity_poly.pdbx_strand_id
1 'polypeptide(L)'
;MVMKSIILGILCIALTATDGLAKDASPEAIAAAERAYREGMKHFEAENLDAALVSFQSAIAQNEKYAPAYVGLGHVYLKQGDLAEAEKAFKTAVSKNKKYAPAYNGLGLVYSRKKNELRRAIAYFRDANRADKTYSEAQYNLAQTLENYGSSETLKAYRNVLKIDPKHPNANYRIGILLDEDGEREKAVQAYRDQLEANPDHRGARLNLGIDLKLLGQLREALQHLLKVATVASDFQRRAVLELAQVFQRAKAFDQSARLFESYIRQLSEKEQETYCDLNLVASGPILKEYNDAEILPEKKRVFRTFWSRLDPAPVTEANERLLEHYRRVAYAREFFGTLRFPWDARGEAYIRYGAPDHVSNSGNIQLERTKKLVDVKERLIQKAGPAVDRLLRARDDAVASSMIGMRGQLRRAEQRGPGERQQVTSGTILGWPVYPVDGIWEYWIYADVGNGIEVVFEQRSNQGAWDYADIPLGRGRIARIWQDMHPEIVLKQVAVLTPMTYRPDFATGALDFYLASSAFRGQEGLTALEIYYGIPTAQLHFAAGQDGAKIAQLDRGIVVYNQAGDPVYRTSQEMVLGAAGEAGQSPGAYMPEMDRLFLTPGNYRISVQVLDRRSRKSQVYHINRVVPEYDIDDELKISDVELAATINVADKSRFQKGDIEVIPIASKAYLPAQPVFIYFEIYNLKRNAFGQTKYRVSYVVRSRDQKTIGARILGGVGKMLGQKSEQGVVSIEYEQVGTETQEPGYLELDMSRSEPGEKTVEIAIVDETTGQTATATATFVTQ
;
A
#
# COMPACT_ATOMS: atom_id res chain seq x y z
N MET A 1 -62.94 -30.27 35.72
CA MET A 1 -64.06 -29.32 35.90
C MET A 1 -64.32 -28.68 34.54
N VAL A 2 -65.23 -29.09 33.66
CA VAL A 2 -66.64 -29.51 33.78
C VAL A 2 -67.45 -28.55 34.66
N MET A 3 -68.24 -27.65 34.05
CA MET A 3 -69.71 -27.75 33.91
C MET A 3 -70.28 -26.34 33.55
N LYS A 4 -70.70 -26.11 32.30
CA LYS A 4 -72.09 -26.10 31.75
C LYS A 4 -73.03 -24.97 32.20
N SER A 5 -73.61 -24.26 31.21
CA SER A 5 -75.05 -24.22 30.83
C SER A 5 -75.19 -23.36 29.54
N ILE A 6 -75.70 -23.78 28.35
CA ILE A 6 -77.02 -24.31 27.90
C ILE A 6 -78.10 -23.22 27.99
N ILE A 7 -78.97 -22.87 27.02
CA ILE A 7 -79.20 -23.10 25.56
C ILE A 7 -80.45 -22.24 25.18
N LEU A 8 -80.47 -21.70 23.95
CA LEU A 8 -81.62 -21.46 23.05
C LEU A 8 -82.76 -20.46 23.38
N GLY A 9 -83.09 -19.66 22.36
CA GLY A 9 -84.40 -19.02 22.16
C GLY A 9 -84.52 -18.43 20.76
N ILE A 10 -85.16 -19.15 19.83
CA ILE A 10 -85.61 -18.69 18.51
C ILE A 10 -87.07 -18.24 18.64
N LEU A 11 -87.43 -17.03 18.18
CA LEU A 11 -88.69 -16.81 17.44
C LEU A 11 -88.72 -15.46 16.70
N CYS A 12 -89.21 -15.53 15.45
CA CYS A 12 -89.47 -14.49 14.47
C CYS A 12 -90.46 -13.40 14.90
N ILE A 13 -90.40 -12.21 14.25
CA ILE A 13 -91.45 -11.66 13.34
C ILE A 13 -91.06 -10.24 12.85
N ALA A 14 -91.51 -9.94 11.62
CA ALA A 14 -91.74 -8.65 10.96
C ALA A 14 -90.63 -8.02 10.10
N LEU A 15 -90.80 -8.22 8.78
CA LEU A 15 -90.37 -7.32 7.71
C LEU A 15 -91.19 -6.02 7.75
N THR A 16 -90.51 -4.87 7.79
CA THR A 16 -90.95 -3.64 7.08
C THR A 16 -89.75 -2.72 6.78
N ALA A 17 -89.68 -2.28 5.52
CA ALA A 17 -89.22 -1.00 4.98
C ALA A 17 -87.78 -0.47 5.26
N THR A 18 -87.01 -0.48 4.18
CA THR A 18 -86.02 0.52 3.70
C THR A 18 -85.68 1.71 4.60
N ASP A 19 -84.44 1.73 5.11
CA ASP A 19 -83.45 2.78 4.81
C ASP A 19 -82.05 2.36 5.27
N GLY A 20 -81.03 2.88 4.61
CA GLY A 20 -79.66 2.38 4.64
C GLY A 20 -78.95 2.43 6.00
N LEU A 21 -78.40 1.30 6.42
CA LEU A 21 -77.31 1.20 7.38
C LEU A 21 -76.41 0.04 6.94
N ALA A 22 -75.13 0.33 6.67
CA ALA A 22 -74.12 -0.68 6.39
C ALA A 22 -74.08 -1.67 7.57
N LYS A 23 -74.47 -2.93 7.33
CA LYS A 23 -74.34 -4.00 8.34
C LYS A 23 -72.88 -4.09 8.76
N ASP A 24 -72.59 -3.76 10.01
CA ASP A 24 -71.31 -4.14 10.60
C ASP A 24 -71.23 -5.66 10.66
N ALA A 25 -70.05 -6.20 10.35
CA ALA A 25 -69.83 -7.65 10.28
C ALA A 25 -70.16 -8.31 11.63
N SER A 26 -70.76 -9.50 11.60
CA SER A 26 -71.02 -10.24 12.84
C SER A 26 -69.69 -10.56 13.54
N PRO A 27 -69.68 -10.71 14.89
CA PRO A 27 -68.47 -11.12 15.62
C PRO A 27 -67.82 -12.39 15.06
N GLU A 28 -68.64 -13.33 14.58
CA GLU A 28 -68.19 -14.56 13.92
C GLU A 28 -67.47 -14.29 12.59
N ALA A 29 -68.01 -13.38 11.77
CA ALA A 29 -67.40 -12.98 10.50
C ALA A 29 -66.07 -12.24 10.69
N ILE A 30 -65.96 -11.42 11.75
CA ILE A 30 -64.70 -10.76 12.13
C ILE A 30 -63.65 -11.80 12.54
N ALA A 31 -64.01 -12.75 13.42
CA ALA A 31 -63.10 -13.80 13.87
C ALA A 31 -62.68 -14.75 12.73
N ALA A 32 -63.59 -15.03 11.78
CA ALA A 32 -63.28 -15.81 10.60
C ALA A 32 -62.31 -15.08 9.66
N ALA A 33 -62.51 -13.77 9.45
CA ALA A 33 -61.61 -12.93 8.66
C ALA A 33 -60.21 -12.85 9.26
N GLU A 34 -60.10 -12.68 10.59
CA GLU A 34 -58.81 -12.68 11.28
C GLU A 34 -58.08 -14.02 11.15
N ARG A 35 -58.80 -15.15 11.25
CA ARG A 35 -58.23 -16.49 11.10
C ARG A 35 -57.66 -16.70 9.70
N ALA A 36 -58.46 -16.40 8.67
CA ALA A 36 -58.05 -16.50 7.27
C ALA A 36 -56.87 -15.56 6.96
N TYR A 37 -56.83 -14.37 7.56
CA TYR A 37 -55.70 -13.46 7.43
C TYR A 37 -54.42 -14.00 8.08
N ARG A 38 -54.50 -14.57 9.29
CA ARG A 38 -53.33 -15.20 9.94
C ARG A 38 -52.80 -16.38 9.12
N GLU A 39 -53.69 -17.17 8.53
CA GLU A 39 -53.33 -18.23 7.60
C GLU A 39 -52.64 -17.69 6.34
N GLY A 40 -53.18 -16.59 5.77
CA GLY A 40 -52.55 -15.89 4.65
C GLY A 40 -51.16 -15.35 4.97
N MET A 41 -50.97 -14.76 6.17
CA MET A 41 -49.65 -14.31 6.63
C MET A 41 -48.67 -15.48 6.76
N LYS A 42 -49.10 -16.62 7.31
CA LYS A 42 -48.28 -17.83 7.40
C LYS A 42 -47.85 -18.33 6.02
N HIS A 43 -48.77 -18.35 5.05
CA HIS A 43 -48.44 -18.72 3.67
C HIS A 43 -47.50 -17.72 3.01
N PHE A 44 -47.69 -16.42 3.27
CA PHE A 44 -46.83 -15.36 2.75
C PHE A 44 -45.40 -15.45 3.30
N GLU A 45 -45.25 -15.71 4.59
CA GLU A 45 -43.96 -15.94 5.26
C GLU A 45 -43.26 -17.21 4.73
N ALA A 46 -44.03 -18.24 4.39
CA ALA A 46 -43.53 -19.46 3.75
C ALA A 46 -43.29 -19.31 2.23
N GLU A 47 -43.41 -18.09 1.69
CA GLU A 47 -43.29 -17.75 0.26
C GLU A 47 -44.27 -18.46 -0.68
N ASN A 48 -45.34 -19.06 -0.14
CA ASN A 48 -46.42 -19.64 -0.93
C ASN A 48 -47.43 -18.55 -1.28
N LEU A 49 -47.11 -17.76 -2.30
CA LEU A 49 -47.87 -16.58 -2.70
C LEU A 49 -49.30 -16.90 -3.16
N ASP A 50 -49.50 -18.03 -3.84
CA ASP A 50 -50.82 -18.44 -4.32
C ASP A 50 -51.75 -18.81 -3.15
N ALA A 51 -51.26 -19.59 -2.19
CA ALA A 51 -52.03 -19.93 -0.98
C ALA A 51 -52.27 -18.69 -0.09
N ALA A 52 -51.32 -17.76 -0.03
CA ALA A 52 -51.48 -16.50 0.68
C ALA A 52 -52.59 -15.65 0.04
N LEU A 53 -52.59 -15.55 -1.30
CA LEU A 53 -53.60 -14.82 -2.07
C LEU A 53 -55.01 -15.38 -1.81
N VAL A 54 -55.19 -16.70 -1.87
CA VAL A 54 -56.46 -17.38 -1.57
C VAL A 54 -56.92 -17.09 -0.13
N SER A 55 -56.00 -17.16 0.84
CA SER A 55 -56.33 -16.95 2.25
C SER A 55 -56.71 -15.49 2.54
N PHE A 56 -56.03 -14.52 1.92
CA PHE A 56 -56.41 -13.10 2.03
C PHE A 56 -57.74 -12.79 1.33
N GLN A 57 -58.02 -13.41 0.17
CA GLN A 57 -59.33 -13.31 -0.48
C GLN A 57 -60.44 -13.91 0.38
N SER A 58 -60.17 -15.04 1.04
CA SER A 58 -61.09 -15.64 2.02
C SER A 58 -61.36 -14.67 3.18
N ALA A 59 -60.34 -14.02 3.73
CA ALA A 59 -60.51 -13.02 4.78
C ALA A 59 -61.39 -11.83 4.35
N ILE A 60 -61.24 -11.38 3.09
CA ILE A 60 -62.08 -10.33 2.50
C ILE A 60 -63.53 -10.80 2.31
N ALA A 61 -63.72 -12.05 1.88
CA ALA A 61 -65.06 -12.63 1.72
C ALA A 61 -65.81 -12.74 3.05
N GLN A 62 -65.10 -12.99 4.16
CA GLN A 62 -65.69 -12.99 5.51
C GLN A 62 -65.98 -11.57 6.00
N ASN A 63 -65.11 -10.60 5.70
CA ASN A 63 -65.31 -9.20 6.09
C ASN A 63 -64.72 -8.23 5.05
N GLU A 64 -65.58 -7.65 4.22
CA GLU A 64 -65.18 -6.70 3.16
C GLU A 64 -64.60 -5.37 3.70
N LYS A 65 -64.80 -5.06 4.99
CA LYS A 65 -64.19 -3.88 5.64
C LYS A 65 -62.83 -4.18 6.27
N TYR A 66 -62.35 -5.43 6.21
CA TYR A 66 -61.11 -5.85 6.87
C TYR A 66 -59.86 -5.42 6.10
N ALA A 67 -59.43 -4.18 6.34
CA ALA A 67 -58.27 -3.55 5.70
C ALA A 67 -56.96 -4.38 5.73
N PRO A 68 -56.61 -5.14 6.79
CA PRO A 68 -55.39 -5.94 6.81
C PRO A 68 -55.29 -6.97 5.68
N ALA A 69 -56.42 -7.58 5.26
CA ALA A 69 -56.40 -8.55 4.17
C ALA A 69 -56.12 -7.93 2.80
N TYR A 70 -56.61 -6.71 2.55
CA TYR A 70 -56.25 -5.94 1.35
C TYR A 70 -54.78 -5.52 1.34
N VAL A 71 -54.20 -5.19 2.51
CA VAL A 71 -52.75 -4.97 2.65
C VAL A 71 -51.97 -6.26 2.37
N GLY A 72 -52.45 -7.41 2.87
CA GLY A 72 -51.89 -8.73 2.55
C GLY A 72 -51.86 -9.02 1.05
N LEU A 73 -52.97 -8.80 0.34
CA LEU A 73 -53.01 -8.89 -1.13
C LEU A 73 -52.02 -7.93 -1.80
N GLY A 74 -51.97 -6.68 -1.34
CA GLY A 74 -51.03 -5.69 -1.87
C GLY A 74 -49.57 -6.13 -1.75
N HIS A 75 -49.20 -6.76 -0.63
CA HIS A 75 -47.85 -7.32 -0.44
C HIS A 75 -47.58 -8.55 -1.32
N VAL A 76 -48.57 -9.42 -1.54
CA VAL A 76 -48.46 -10.52 -2.51
C VAL A 76 -48.18 -9.98 -3.91
N TYR A 77 -48.99 -9.04 -4.39
CA TYR A 77 -48.80 -8.43 -5.71
C TYR A 77 -47.46 -7.67 -5.82
N LEU A 78 -47.02 -6.98 -4.76
CA LEU A 78 -45.69 -6.37 -4.70
C LEU A 78 -44.56 -7.39 -4.83
N LYS A 79 -44.67 -8.57 -4.21
CA LYS A 79 -43.68 -9.65 -4.36
C LYS A 79 -43.68 -10.23 -5.78
N GLN A 80 -44.86 -10.31 -6.42
CA GLN A 80 -45.01 -10.75 -7.81
C GLN A 80 -44.55 -9.70 -8.84
N GLY A 81 -44.33 -8.45 -8.42
CA GLY A 81 -43.97 -7.34 -9.31
C GLY A 81 -45.14 -6.65 -9.98
N ASP A 82 -46.39 -7.06 -9.69
CA ASP A 82 -47.60 -6.42 -10.19
C ASP A 82 -47.90 -5.14 -9.38
N LEU A 83 -47.25 -4.04 -9.79
CA LEU A 83 -47.40 -2.75 -9.13
C LEU A 83 -48.82 -2.17 -9.28
N ALA A 84 -49.58 -2.58 -10.30
CA ALA A 84 -50.92 -2.04 -10.58
C ALA A 84 -51.96 -2.63 -9.64
N GLU A 85 -51.99 -3.97 -9.52
CA GLU A 85 -52.90 -4.63 -8.59
C GLU A 85 -52.48 -4.40 -7.13
N ALA A 86 -51.17 -4.29 -6.85
CA ALA A 86 -50.69 -3.85 -5.53
C ALA A 86 -51.23 -2.46 -5.15
N GLU A 87 -51.12 -1.48 -6.05
CA GLU A 87 -51.64 -0.13 -5.81
C GLU A 87 -53.13 -0.13 -5.52
N LYS A 88 -53.91 -0.87 -6.32
CA LYS A 88 -55.35 -1.00 -6.18
C LYS A 88 -55.73 -1.66 -4.85
N ALA A 89 -55.02 -2.71 -4.44
CA ALA A 89 -55.23 -3.38 -3.17
C ALA A 89 -54.96 -2.44 -1.98
N PHE A 90 -53.83 -1.72 -1.99
CA PHE A 90 -53.52 -0.76 -0.92
C PHE A 90 -54.45 0.46 -0.91
N LYS A 91 -54.86 1.00 -2.07
CA LYS A 91 -55.88 2.06 -2.14
C LYS A 91 -57.22 1.60 -1.56
N THR A 92 -57.58 0.34 -1.81
CA THR A 92 -58.78 -0.27 -1.22
C THR A 92 -58.62 -0.40 0.29
N ALA A 93 -57.47 -0.84 0.79
CA ALA A 93 -57.20 -0.87 2.23
C ALA A 93 -57.35 0.52 2.89
N VAL A 94 -56.84 1.59 2.25
CA VAL A 94 -57.02 2.98 2.72
C VAL A 94 -58.50 3.39 2.72
N SER A 95 -59.28 2.99 1.71
CA SER A 95 -60.71 3.33 1.65
C SER A 95 -61.52 2.60 2.72
N LYS A 96 -61.14 1.36 3.08
CA LYS A 96 -61.76 0.60 4.18
C LYS A 96 -61.35 1.13 5.55
N ASN A 97 -60.11 1.58 5.74
CA ASN A 97 -59.65 2.21 6.98
C ASN A 97 -58.62 3.34 6.72
N LYS A 98 -59.11 4.59 6.78
CA LYS A 98 -58.30 5.80 6.55
C LYS A 98 -57.20 6.07 7.59
N LYS A 99 -57.19 5.35 8.72
CA LYS A 99 -56.15 5.47 9.76
C LYS A 99 -55.20 4.27 9.79
N TYR A 100 -55.27 3.37 8.79
CA TYR A 100 -54.45 2.18 8.76
C TYR A 100 -53.08 2.46 8.13
N ALA A 101 -52.07 2.71 8.97
CA ALA A 101 -50.71 3.06 8.54
C ALA A 101 -50.07 2.03 7.57
N PRO A 102 -50.24 0.71 7.73
CA PRO A 102 -49.69 -0.28 6.78
C PRO A 102 -50.17 -0.10 5.33
N ALA A 103 -51.40 0.38 5.13
CA ALA A 103 -51.92 0.62 3.78
C ALA A 103 -51.20 1.79 3.09
N TYR A 104 -50.93 2.87 3.81
CA TYR A 104 -50.14 4.00 3.31
C TYR A 104 -48.67 3.61 3.07
N ASN A 105 -48.09 2.81 3.97
CA ASN A 105 -46.73 2.27 3.78
C ASN A 105 -46.65 1.42 2.50
N GLY A 106 -47.63 0.55 2.26
CA GLY A 106 -47.75 -0.24 1.05
C GLY A 106 -47.83 0.61 -0.23
N LEU A 107 -48.60 1.70 -0.22
CA LEU A 107 -48.60 2.67 -1.32
C LEU A 107 -47.22 3.32 -1.50
N GLY A 108 -46.56 3.72 -0.42
CA GLY A 108 -45.18 4.23 -0.46
C GLY A 108 -44.22 3.26 -1.17
N LEU A 109 -44.28 1.96 -0.83
CA LEU A 109 -43.47 0.91 -1.45
C LEU A 109 -43.77 0.71 -2.93
N VAL A 110 -45.03 0.82 -3.36
CA VAL A 110 -45.39 0.78 -4.79
C VAL A 110 -44.76 1.95 -5.53
N TYR A 111 -44.93 3.17 -5.02
CA TYR A 111 -44.45 4.37 -5.69
C TYR A 111 -42.92 4.51 -5.64
N SER A 112 -42.23 3.93 -4.65
CA SER A 112 -40.76 3.93 -4.59
C SER A 112 -40.13 3.04 -5.67
N ARG A 113 -40.88 2.03 -6.16
CA ARG A 113 -40.47 1.17 -7.29
C ARG A 113 -40.84 1.74 -8.66
N LYS A 114 -41.69 2.77 -8.72
CA LYS A 114 -42.07 3.43 -9.97
C LYS A 114 -41.03 4.48 -10.35
N LYS A 115 -40.62 4.48 -11.62
CA LYS A 115 -39.66 5.46 -12.15
C LYS A 115 -40.18 6.88 -11.96
N ASN A 116 -39.33 7.77 -11.44
CA ASN A 116 -39.61 9.20 -11.21
C ASN A 116 -40.72 9.53 -10.20
N GLU A 117 -41.15 8.58 -9.37
CA GLU A 117 -42.28 8.76 -8.45
C GLU A 117 -41.89 8.82 -6.96
N LEU A 118 -40.60 9.01 -6.66
CA LEU A 118 -40.07 9.08 -5.30
C LEU A 118 -40.75 10.16 -4.43
N ARG A 119 -41.17 11.29 -5.02
CA ARG A 119 -41.92 12.34 -4.30
C ARG A 119 -43.27 11.84 -3.78
N ARG A 120 -43.98 11.02 -4.57
CA ARG A 120 -45.25 10.41 -4.15
C ARG A 120 -45.03 9.33 -3.10
N ALA A 121 -43.97 8.54 -3.25
CA ALA A 121 -43.55 7.58 -2.23
C ALA A 121 -43.30 8.26 -0.87
N ILE A 122 -42.53 9.36 -0.86
CA ILE A 122 -42.27 10.18 0.33
C ILE A 122 -43.59 10.69 0.95
N ALA A 123 -44.53 11.15 0.13
CA ALA A 123 -45.83 11.61 0.62
C ALA A 123 -46.60 10.48 1.31
N TYR A 124 -46.70 9.29 0.71
CA TYR A 124 -47.40 8.15 1.30
C TYR A 124 -46.72 7.61 2.56
N PHE A 125 -45.39 7.59 2.63
CA PHE A 125 -44.72 7.22 3.89
C PHE A 125 -44.95 8.26 4.99
N ARG A 126 -44.98 9.56 4.65
CA ARG A 126 -45.39 10.60 5.61
C ARG A 126 -46.84 10.41 6.06
N ASP A 127 -47.74 9.95 5.18
CA ASP A 127 -49.12 9.60 5.55
C ASP A 127 -49.19 8.43 6.52
N ALA A 128 -48.39 7.38 6.28
CA ALA A 128 -48.26 6.25 7.20
C ALA A 128 -47.81 6.70 8.59
N ASN A 129 -46.79 7.55 8.66
CA ASN A 129 -46.26 8.06 9.95
C ASN A 129 -47.24 9.04 10.64
N ARG A 130 -48.10 9.72 9.87
CA ARG A 130 -49.21 10.53 10.44
C ARG A 130 -50.31 9.65 11.01
N ALA A 131 -50.61 8.52 10.38
CA ALA A 131 -51.58 7.55 10.83
C ALA A 131 -51.11 6.79 12.08
N ASP A 132 -49.83 6.42 12.13
CA ASP A 132 -49.16 5.83 13.29
C ASP A 132 -47.73 6.34 13.43
N LYS A 133 -47.47 7.13 14.48
CA LYS A 133 -46.14 7.71 14.76
C LYS A 133 -45.14 6.70 15.29
N THR A 134 -45.59 5.50 15.67
CA THR A 134 -44.76 4.42 16.22
C THR A 134 -44.44 3.35 15.18
N TYR A 135 -44.89 3.52 13.92
CA TYR A 135 -44.64 2.54 12.87
C TYR A 135 -43.22 2.68 12.30
N SER A 136 -42.26 2.02 12.96
CA SER A 136 -40.82 2.07 12.64
C SER A 136 -40.51 1.74 11.18
N GLU A 137 -41.19 0.74 10.60
CA GLU A 137 -40.97 0.31 9.21
C GLU A 137 -41.27 1.43 8.20
N ALA A 138 -42.39 2.15 8.37
CA ALA A 138 -42.74 3.27 7.51
C ALA A 138 -41.78 4.46 7.67
N GLN A 139 -41.29 4.70 8.89
CA GLN A 139 -40.27 5.72 9.15
C GLN A 139 -38.92 5.36 8.51
N TYR A 140 -38.55 4.08 8.50
CA TYR A 140 -37.34 3.60 7.83
C TYR A 140 -37.46 3.65 6.31
N ASN A 141 -38.59 3.22 5.75
CA ASN A 141 -38.87 3.33 4.31
C ASN A 141 -38.88 4.79 3.84
N LEU A 142 -39.40 5.72 4.65
CA LEU A 142 -39.29 7.16 4.41
C LEU A 142 -37.82 7.60 4.33
N ALA A 143 -36.99 7.19 5.29
CA ALA A 143 -35.57 7.55 5.34
C ALA A 143 -34.82 7.04 4.10
N GLN A 144 -35.00 5.78 3.72
CA GLN A 144 -34.40 5.21 2.51
C GLN A 144 -34.86 5.92 1.24
N THR A 145 -36.13 6.29 1.16
CA THR A 145 -36.67 6.98 -0.01
C THR A 145 -36.16 8.42 -0.09
N LEU A 146 -35.99 9.10 1.04
CA LEU A 146 -35.36 10.43 1.10
C LEU A 146 -33.89 10.38 0.66
N GLU A 147 -33.17 9.33 1.05
CA GLU A 147 -31.79 9.09 0.62
C GLU A 147 -31.70 8.89 -0.89
N ASN A 148 -32.51 7.98 -1.45
CA ASN A 148 -32.58 7.75 -2.89
C ASN A 148 -33.02 9.00 -3.68
N TYR A 149 -33.76 9.90 -3.03
CA TYR A 149 -34.18 11.18 -3.60
C TYR A 149 -33.11 12.29 -3.47
N GLY A 150 -32.03 12.06 -2.70
CA GLY A 150 -30.98 13.05 -2.45
C GLY A 150 -31.41 14.19 -1.52
N SER A 151 -32.33 13.94 -0.58
CA SER A 151 -32.83 14.95 0.35
C SER A 151 -31.84 15.23 1.49
N SER A 152 -31.70 16.50 1.87
CA SER A 152 -30.97 16.89 3.09
C SER A 152 -31.66 16.47 4.40
N GLU A 153 -32.93 16.02 4.34
CA GLU A 153 -33.65 15.50 5.51
C GLU A 153 -33.24 14.07 5.88
N THR A 154 -32.44 13.38 5.05
CA THR A 154 -32.15 11.94 5.15
C THR A 154 -31.58 11.54 6.52
N LEU A 155 -30.52 12.20 6.97
CA LEU A 155 -29.89 11.90 8.26
C LEU A 155 -30.86 12.07 9.45
N LYS A 156 -31.72 13.10 9.38
CA LYS A 156 -32.77 13.34 10.38
C LYS A 156 -33.84 12.23 10.35
N ALA A 157 -34.19 11.75 9.16
CA ALA A 157 -35.17 10.68 9.00
C ALA A 157 -34.70 9.37 9.62
N TYR A 158 -33.43 8.96 9.41
CA TYR A 158 -32.85 7.78 10.06
C TYR A 158 -32.75 7.94 11.59
N ARG A 159 -32.35 9.12 12.09
CA ARG A 159 -32.37 9.39 13.55
C ARG A 159 -33.76 9.26 14.16
N ASN A 160 -34.81 9.58 13.41
CA ASN A 160 -36.18 9.38 13.89
C ASN A 160 -36.59 7.91 13.93
N VAL A 161 -36.04 7.04 13.07
CA VAL A 161 -36.23 5.58 13.19
C VAL A 161 -35.76 5.12 14.56
N LEU A 162 -34.55 5.54 14.96
CA LEU A 162 -33.95 5.16 16.25
C LEU A 162 -34.66 5.72 17.49
N LYS A 163 -35.46 6.79 17.34
CA LYS A 163 -36.32 7.27 18.44
C LYS A 163 -37.50 6.33 18.71
N ILE A 164 -37.94 5.59 17.69
CA ILE A 164 -39.06 4.65 17.75
C ILE A 164 -38.53 3.25 18.06
N ASP A 165 -37.48 2.84 17.37
CA ASP A 165 -36.81 1.55 17.49
C ASP A 165 -35.30 1.76 17.69
N PRO A 166 -34.83 1.91 18.94
CA PRO A 166 -33.43 2.15 19.25
C PRO A 166 -32.48 1.03 18.80
N LYS A 167 -32.98 -0.18 18.55
CA LYS A 167 -32.18 -1.34 18.11
C LYS A 167 -32.48 -1.73 16.66
N HIS A 168 -32.98 -0.79 15.86
CA HIS A 168 -33.30 -1.04 14.46
C HIS A 168 -32.10 -1.65 13.72
N PRO A 169 -32.29 -2.75 12.96
CA PRO A 169 -31.18 -3.59 12.48
C PRO A 169 -30.22 -2.92 11.51
N ASN A 170 -30.58 -1.79 10.89
CA ASN A 170 -29.77 -1.11 9.87
C ASN A 170 -29.70 0.42 10.01
N ALA A 171 -30.39 1.04 10.98
CA ALA A 171 -30.53 2.50 10.97
C ALA A 171 -29.21 3.20 11.33
N ASN A 172 -28.50 2.69 12.34
CA ASN A 172 -27.19 3.19 12.72
C ASN A 172 -26.14 2.96 11.63
N TYR A 173 -26.19 1.84 10.91
CA TYR A 173 -25.33 1.60 9.75
C TYR A 173 -25.48 2.68 8.67
N ARG A 174 -26.72 3.03 8.31
CA ARG A 174 -26.98 4.07 7.30
C ARG A 174 -26.58 5.46 7.78
N ILE A 175 -26.77 5.76 9.07
CA ILE A 175 -26.25 6.99 9.67
C ILE A 175 -24.73 7.05 9.56
N GLY A 176 -24.02 5.94 9.82
CA GLY A 176 -22.57 5.84 9.66
C GLY A 176 -22.12 6.17 8.24
N ILE A 177 -22.73 5.55 7.22
CA ILE A 177 -22.40 5.82 5.81
C ILE A 177 -22.58 7.30 5.46
N LEU A 178 -23.72 7.89 5.81
CA LEU A 178 -24.02 9.29 5.49
C LEU A 178 -23.02 10.24 6.17
N LEU A 179 -22.58 9.92 7.39
CA LEU A 179 -21.58 10.71 8.10
C LEU A 179 -20.18 10.57 7.47
N ASP A 180 -19.81 9.38 6.98
CA ASP A 180 -18.56 9.19 6.24
C ASP A 180 -18.55 9.98 4.93
N GLU A 181 -19.66 9.95 4.19
CA GLU A 181 -19.83 10.73 2.96
C GLU A 181 -19.70 12.24 3.20
N ASP A 182 -20.20 12.72 4.35
CA ASP A 182 -20.04 14.11 4.82
C ASP A 182 -18.65 14.40 5.41
N GLY A 183 -17.75 13.40 5.52
CA GLY A 183 -16.41 13.53 6.09
C GLY A 183 -16.35 13.58 7.62
N GLU A 184 -17.48 13.35 8.30
CA GLU A 184 -17.65 13.35 9.76
C GLU A 184 -17.29 11.99 10.38
N ARG A 185 -16.05 11.55 10.12
CA ARG A 185 -15.59 10.18 10.38
C ARG A 185 -15.68 9.73 11.83
N GLU A 186 -15.38 10.60 12.80
CA GLU A 186 -15.49 10.27 14.22
C GLU A 186 -16.95 9.96 14.63
N LYS A 187 -17.91 10.68 14.03
CA LYS A 187 -19.33 10.43 14.27
C LYS A 187 -19.79 9.14 13.57
N ALA A 188 -19.26 8.86 12.37
CA ALA A 188 -19.53 7.61 11.67
C ALA A 188 -19.05 6.39 12.47
N VAL A 189 -17.84 6.44 13.01
CA VAL A 189 -17.31 5.41 13.93
C VAL A 189 -18.26 5.14 15.10
N GLN A 190 -18.81 6.19 15.72
CA GLN A 190 -19.78 6.01 16.81
C GLN A 190 -21.05 5.32 16.30
N ALA A 191 -21.60 5.75 15.17
CA ALA A 191 -22.79 5.14 14.58
C ALA A 191 -22.56 3.64 14.24
N TYR A 192 -21.40 3.28 13.72
CA TYR A 192 -21.08 1.86 13.47
C TYR A 192 -20.91 1.06 14.77
N ARG A 193 -20.37 1.65 15.84
CA ARG A 193 -20.33 1.00 17.16
C ARG A 193 -21.74 0.76 17.69
N ASP A 194 -22.62 1.76 17.63
CA ASP A 194 -24.02 1.64 18.05
C ASP A 194 -24.77 0.57 17.22
N GLN A 195 -24.44 0.47 15.92
CA GLN A 195 -24.96 -0.58 15.05
C GLN A 195 -24.50 -1.98 15.49
N LEU A 196 -23.25 -2.14 15.89
CA LEU A 196 -22.70 -3.42 16.36
C LEU A 196 -23.16 -3.77 17.78
N GLU A 197 -23.58 -2.80 18.58
CA GLU A 197 -24.26 -3.06 19.85
C GLU A 197 -25.68 -3.61 19.61
N ALA A 198 -26.41 -3.04 18.64
CA ALA A 198 -27.75 -3.52 18.27
C ALA A 198 -27.71 -4.86 17.51
N ASN A 199 -26.73 -5.03 16.61
CA ASN A 199 -26.54 -6.22 15.79
C ASN A 199 -25.03 -6.56 15.67
N PRO A 200 -24.49 -7.40 16.56
CA PRO A 200 -23.08 -7.78 16.57
C PRO A 200 -22.58 -8.44 15.28
N ASP A 201 -23.46 -9.06 14.50
CA ASP A 201 -23.11 -9.79 13.27
C ASP A 201 -23.19 -8.92 12.01
N HIS A 202 -23.48 -7.62 12.14
CA HIS A 202 -23.58 -6.71 11.00
C HIS A 202 -22.21 -6.45 10.34
N ARG A 203 -21.85 -7.29 9.35
CA ARG A 203 -20.52 -7.28 8.69
C ARG A 203 -20.17 -5.96 7.99
N GLY A 204 -21.12 -5.31 7.32
CA GLY A 204 -20.89 -4.03 6.63
C GLY A 204 -20.42 -2.93 7.59
N ALA A 205 -21.18 -2.69 8.67
CA ALA A 205 -20.79 -1.80 9.77
C ALA A 205 -19.44 -2.17 10.39
N ARG A 206 -19.15 -3.47 10.59
CA ARG A 206 -17.85 -3.91 11.12
C ARG A 206 -16.68 -3.60 10.18
N LEU A 207 -16.88 -3.77 8.88
CA LEU A 207 -15.90 -3.43 7.86
C LEU A 207 -15.64 -1.93 7.83
N ASN A 208 -16.70 -1.11 7.71
CA ASN A 208 -16.57 0.35 7.63
C ASN A 208 -15.94 0.92 8.91
N LEU A 209 -16.37 0.44 10.09
CA LEU A 209 -15.72 0.78 11.36
C LEU A 209 -14.22 0.51 11.32
N GLY A 210 -13.79 -0.66 10.83
CA GLY A 210 -12.38 -0.99 10.68
C GLY A 210 -11.62 -0.05 9.73
N ILE A 211 -12.25 0.34 8.63
CA ILE A 211 -11.69 1.29 7.65
C ILE A 211 -11.52 2.68 8.27
N ASP A 212 -12.53 3.19 8.96
CA ASP A 212 -12.46 4.53 9.56
C ASP A 212 -11.50 4.59 10.73
N LEU A 213 -11.48 3.56 11.58
CA LEU A 213 -10.47 3.43 12.64
C LEU A 213 -9.05 3.44 12.06
N LYS A 214 -8.81 2.76 10.92
CA LYS A 214 -7.51 2.80 10.21
C LYS A 214 -7.19 4.24 9.77
N LEU A 215 -8.17 4.95 9.21
CA LEU A 215 -7.99 6.31 8.71
C LEU A 215 -7.78 7.33 9.83
N LEU A 216 -8.37 7.10 11.02
CA LEU A 216 -8.13 7.86 12.25
C LEU A 216 -6.83 7.47 12.98
N GLY A 217 -6.06 6.51 12.46
CA GLY A 217 -4.82 6.03 13.08
C GLY A 217 -5.01 5.11 14.28
N GLN A 218 -6.25 4.68 14.58
CA GLN A 218 -6.59 3.74 15.64
C GLN A 218 -6.35 2.29 15.18
N LEU A 219 -5.09 2.00 14.80
CA LEU A 219 -4.71 0.77 14.08
C LEU A 219 -5.01 -0.52 14.85
N ARG A 220 -4.84 -0.51 16.18
CA ARG A 220 -5.08 -1.70 17.01
C ARG A 220 -6.55 -2.12 17.01
N GLU A 221 -7.47 -1.16 17.10
CA GLU A 221 -8.90 -1.43 17.07
C GLU A 221 -9.34 -1.79 15.65
N ALA A 222 -8.84 -1.07 14.64
CA ALA A 222 -9.07 -1.39 13.23
C ALA A 222 -8.73 -2.87 12.93
N LEU A 223 -7.56 -3.33 13.39
CA LEU A 223 -7.11 -4.72 13.24
C LEU A 223 -8.13 -5.71 13.84
N GLN A 224 -8.65 -5.45 15.05
CA GLN A 224 -9.61 -6.34 15.70
C GLN A 224 -10.92 -6.48 14.91
N HIS A 225 -11.45 -5.37 14.37
CA HIS A 225 -12.69 -5.39 13.62
C HIS A 225 -12.51 -6.03 12.23
N LEU A 226 -11.45 -5.67 11.52
CA LEU A 226 -11.19 -6.19 10.18
C LEU A 226 -10.83 -7.69 10.19
N LEU A 227 -10.11 -8.18 11.20
CA LEU A 227 -9.82 -9.61 11.33
C LEU A 227 -11.11 -10.44 11.42
N LYS A 228 -12.09 -10.00 12.21
CA LYS A 228 -13.39 -10.68 12.34
C LYS A 228 -14.16 -10.76 11.02
N VAL A 229 -13.95 -9.80 10.11
CA VAL A 229 -14.55 -9.83 8.76
C VAL A 229 -13.74 -10.73 7.82
N ALA A 230 -12.41 -10.64 7.85
CA ALA A 230 -11.52 -11.38 6.96
C ALA A 230 -11.48 -12.90 7.21
N THR A 231 -11.84 -13.36 8.41
CA THR A 231 -11.88 -14.78 8.76
C THR A 231 -13.17 -15.50 8.38
N VAL A 232 -14.18 -14.78 7.87
CA VAL A 232 -15.49 -15.34 7.52
C VAL A 232 -15.74 -15.19 6.02
N ALA A 233 -16.01 -16.32 5.35
CA ALA A 233 -16.36 -16.33 3.93
C ALA A 233 -17.59 -15.46 3.69
N SER A 234 -17.40 -14.38 2.93
CA SER A 234 -18.43 -13.39 2.59
C SER A 234 -17.94 -12.46 1.50
N ASP A 235 -18.84 -11.71 0.88
CA ASP A 235 -18.49 -10.70 -0.13
C ASP A 235 -17.55 -9.60 0.41
N PHE A 236 -17.55 -9.40 1.74
CA PHE A 236 -16.68 -8.44 2.44
C PHE A 236 -15.27 -8.98 2.72
N GLN A 237 -15.07 -10.30 2.66
CA GLN A 237 -13.82 -10.94 3.08
C GLN A 237 -12.61 -10.39 2.34
N ARG A 238 -12.70 -10.36 1.00
CA ARG A 238 -11.62 -9.88 0.14
C ARG A 238 -11.27 -8.42 0.44
N ARG A 239 -12.29 -7.58 0.65
CA ARG A 239 -12.10 -6.18 1.01
C ARG A 239 -11.42 -6.05 2.37
N ALA A 240 -11.84 -6.82 3.36
CA ALA A 240 -11.22 -6.82 4.68
C ALA A 240 -9.74 -7.23 4.64
N VAL A 241 -9.36 -8.22 3.81
CA VAL A 241 -7.95 -8.62 3.63
C VAL A 241 -7.10 -7.47 3.08
N LEU A 242 -7.61 -6.74 2.07
CA LEU A 242 -6.93 -5.55 1.54
C LEU A 242 -6.76 -4.48 2.61
N GLU A 243 -7.79 -4.23 3.41
CA GLU A 243 -7.76 -3.23 4.47
C GLU A 243 -6.79 -3.61 5.60
N LEU A 244 -6.74 -4.90 5.95
CA LEU A 244 -5.76 -5.44 6.91
C LEU A 244 -4.34 -5.24 6.42
N ALA A 245 -4.05 -5.51 5.14
CA ALA A 245 -2.73 -5.28 4.57
C ALA A 245 -2.29 -3.81 4.79
N GLN A 246 -3.18 -2.86 4.53
CA GLN A 246 -2.92 -1.44 4.76
C GLN A 246 -2.76 -1.07 6.24
N VAL A 247 -3.50 -1.71 7.16
CA VAL A 247 -3.32 -1.53 8.61
C VAL A 247 -1.93 -1.99 9.04
N PHE A 248 -1.51 -3.18 8.61
CA PHE A 248 -0.17 -3.69 8.93
C PHE A 248 0.94 -2.82 8.31
N GLN A 249 0.74 -2.32 7.09
CA GLN A 249 1.67 -1.38 6.45
C GLN A 249 1.82 -0.10 7.28
N ARG A 250 0.71 0.51 7.74
CA ARG A 250 0.73 1.70 8.61
C ARG A 250 1.32 1.41 9.99
N ALA A 251 1.15 0.20 10.50
CA ALA A 251 1.76 -0.27 11.74
C ALA A 251 3.25 -0.64 11.58
N LYS A 252 3.83 -0.49 10.38
CA LYS A 252 5.21 -0.89 10.02
C LYS A 252 5.50 -2.38 10.19
N ALA A 253 4.45 -3.20 10.15
CA ALA A 253 4.52 -4.66 10.16
C ALA A 253 4.52 -5.17 8.72
N PHE A 254 5.65 -4.95 8.03
CA PHE A 254 5.73 -5.05 6.57
C PHE A 254 5.62 -6.49 6.05
N ASP A 255 6.10 -7.48 6.81
CA ASP A 255 5.97 -8.90 6.49
C ASP A 255 4.50 -9.37 6.44
N GLN A 256 3.72 -9.03 7.47
CA GLN A 256 2.27 -9.31 7.50
C GLN A 256 1.55 -8.58 6.36
N SER A 257 1.92 -7.31 6.11
CA SER A 257 1.37 -6.53 5.00
C SER A 257 1.64 -7.20 3.65
N ALA A 258 2.87 -7.65 3.40
CA ALA A 258 3.27 -8.31 2.16
C ALA A 258 2.44 -9.56 1.91
N ARG A 259 2.36 -10.45 2.90
CA ARG A 259 1.54 -11.68 2.80
C ARG A 259 0.07 -11.40 2.49
N LEU A 260 -0.51 -10.38 3.11
CA LEU A 260 -1.93 -10.06 2.90
C LEU A 260 -2.18 -9.42 1.54
N PHE A 261 -1.29 -8.53 1.06
CA PHE A 261 -1.37 -8.02 -0.31
C PHE A 261 -1.25 -9.15 -1.33
N GLU A 262 -0.27 -10.03 -1.18
CA GLU A 262 -0.12 -11.17 -2.08
C GLU A 262 -1.32 -12.11 -2.04
N SER A 263 -1.84 -12.41 -0.85
CA SER A 263 -3.05 -13.22 -0.69
C SER A 263 -4.26 -12.57 -1.37
N TYR A 264 -4.44 -11.26 -1.20
CA TYR A 264 -5.49 -10.51 -1.86
C TYR A 264 -5.34 -10.56 -3.39
N ILE A 265 -4.13 -10.30 -3.91
CA ILE A 265 -3.85 -10.31 -5.36
C ILE A 265 -4.11 -11.69 -5.96
N ARG A 266 -3.71 -12.78 -5.29
CA ARG A 266 -3.94 -14.17 -5.75
C ARG A 266 -5.42 -14.52 -5.88
N GLN A 267 -6.31 -13.85 -5.15
CA GLN A 267 -7.76 -14.07 -5.22
C GLN A 267 -8.46 -13.28 -6.34
N LEU A 268 -7.73 -12.41 -7.04
CA LEU A 268 -8.24 -11.63 -8.17
C LEU A 268 -8.22 -12.43 -9.47
N SER A 269 -9.05 -12.02 -10.43
CA SER A 269 -8.96 -12.55 -11.80
C SER A 269 -7.60 -12.22 -12.44
N GLU A 270 -7.20 -12.98 -13.45
CA GLU A 270 -5.89 -12.79 -14.12
C GLU A 270 -5.72 -11.38 -14.66
N LYS A 271 -6.75 -10.83 -15.32
CA LYS A 271 -6.78 -9.44 -15.82
C LYS A 271 -6.58 -8.41 -14.71
N GLU A 272 -7.11 -8.66 -13.51
CA GLU A 272 -6.90 -7.77 -12.37
C GLU A 272 -5.51 -7.94 -11.77
N GLN A 273 -4.96 -9.17 -11.72
CA GLN A 273 -3.58 -9.40 -11.27
C GLN A 273 -2.56 -8.68 -12.15
N GLU A 274 -2.78 -8.66 -13.47
CA GLU A 274 -1.95 -7.92 -14.41
C GLU A 274 -1.82 -6.44 -14.05
N THR A 275 -2.88 -5.81 -13.53
CA THR A 275 -2.84 -4.40 -13.12
C THR A 275 -1.86 -4.13 -11.96
N TYR A 276 -1.62 -5.12 -11.08
CA TYR A 276 -0.64 -5.01 -10.00
C TYR A 276 0.78 -5.23 -10.48
N CYS A 277 0.95 -5.97 -11.58
CA CYS A 277 2.23 -6.24 -12.20
C CYS A 277 2.62 -5.24 -13.29
N ASP A 278 1.73 -4.29 -13.63
CA ASP A 278 1.96 -3.35 -14.71
C ASP A 278 3.09 -2.35 -14.39
N LEU A 279 4.15 -2.42 -15.19
CA LEU A 279 5.30 -1.54 -15.09
C LEU A 279 5.21 -0.31 -16.00
N ASN A 280 4.22 -0.21 -16.91
CA ASN A 280 4.12 0.93 -17.85
C ASN A 280 3.99 2.29 -17.15
N LEU A 281 3.41 2.29 -15.96
CA LEU A 281 3.27 3.50 -15.15
C LEU A 281 4.47 3.81 -14.26
N VAL A 282 5.41 2.89 -14.05
CA VAL A 282 6.42 3.07 -12.99
C VAL A 282 7.85 2.79 -13.43
N ALA A 283 8.03 2.07 -14.54
CA ALA A 283 9.33 1.77 -15.12
C ALA A 283 9.62 2.62 -16.36
N SER A 284 10.88 2.65 -16.78
CA SER A 284 11.35 3.31 -17.99
C SER A 284 12.61 2.62 -18.54
N GLY A 285 12.98 2.92 -19.78
CA GLY A 285 14.23 2.42 -20.38
C GLY A 285 14.24 0.90 -20.64
N PRO A 286 15.41 0.23 -20.51
CA PRO A 286 15.57 -1.17 -20.90
C PRO A 286 14.65 -2.16 -20.16
N ILE A 287 14.39 -1.91 -18.87
CA ILE A 287 13.54 -2.82 -18.08
C ILE A 287 12.07 -2.74 -18.51
N LEU A 288 11.59 -1.56 -18.92
CA LEU A 288 10.24 -1.41 -19.48
C LEU A 288 10.14 -2.09 -20.84
N LYS A 289 11.20 -1.99 -21.65
CA LYS A 289 11.27 -2.73 -22.92
C LYS A 289 11.19 -4.24 -22.68
N GLU A 290 11.99 -4.78 -21.77
CA GLU A 290 11.94 -6.21 -21.39
C GLU A 290 10.55 -6.63 -20.90
N TYR A 291 9.88 -5.78 -20.12
CA TYR A 291 8.51 -6.04 -19.67
C TYR A 291 7.48 -6.08 -20.80
N ASN A 292 7.61 -5.18 -21.78
CA ASN A 292 6.71 -5.10 -22.93
C ASN A 292 6.98 -6.18 -23.98
N ASP A 293 8.22 -6.65 -24.09
CA ASP A 293 8.62 -7.76 -24.96
C ASP A 293 8.19 -9.13 -24.38
N ALA A 294 7.86 -9.22 -23.09
CA ALA A 294 7.39 -10.45 -22.45
C ALA A 294 5.94 -10.79 -22.87
N GLU A 295 5.73 -11.98 -23.43
CA GLU A 295 4.44 -12.38 -24.03
C GLU A 295 3.47 -12.98 -23.00
N ILE A 296 3.98 -13.60 -21.94
CA ILE A 296 3.18 -14.32 -20.93
C ILE A 296 3.31 -13.71 -19.53
N LEU A 297 2.26 -13.84 -18.72
CA LEU A 297 2.21 -13.29 -17.36
C LEU A 297 3.35 -13.78 -16.44
N PRO A 298 3.80 -15.06 -16.46
CA PRO A 298 4.94 -15.50 -15.67
C PRO A 298 6.24 -14.73 -15.96
N GLU A 299 6.52 -14.42 -17.23
CA GLU A 299 7.69 -13.63 -17.63
C GLU A 299 7.56 -12.19 -17.17
N LYS A 300 6.40 -11.56 -17.38
CA LYS A 300 6.08 -10.23 -16.86
C LYS A 300 6.27 -10.17 -15.34
N LYS A 301 5.81 -11.19 -14.60
CA LYS A 301 6.01 -11.31 -13.15
C LYS A 301 7.49 -11.44 -12.77
N ARG A 302 8.34 -12.11 -13.56
CA ARG A 302 9.79 -12.17 -13.35
C ARG A 302 10.45 -10.80 -13.52
N VAL A 303 10.14 -10.09 -14.61
CA VAL A 303 10.65 -8.72 -14.86
C VAL A 303 10.19 -7.77 -13.76
N PHE A 304 8.92 -7.87 -13.35
CA PHE A 304 8.35 -7.15 -12.22
C PHE A 304 9.13 -7.36 -10.92
N ARG A 305 9.41 -8.62 -10.53
CA ARG A 305 10.20 -8.91 -9.32
C ARG A 305 11.61 -8.36 -9.42
N THR A 306 12.27 -8.53 -10.57
CA THR A 306 13.59 -7.96 -10.83
C THR A 306 13.60 -6.43 -10.68
N PHE A 307 12.61 -5.73 -11.26
CA PHE A 307 12.45 -4.29 -11.16
C PHE A 307 12.33 -3.82 -9.70
N TRP A 308 11.39 -4.41 -8.95
CA TRP A 308 11.16 -4.00 -7.56
C TRP A 308 12.31 -4.36 -6.64
N SER A 309 12.98 -5.50 -6.86
CA SER A 309 14.16 -5.88 -6.07
C SER A 309 15.23 -4.79 -6.10
N ARG A 310 15.46 -4.15 -7.26
CA ARG A 310 16.46 -3.08 -7.45
C ARG A 310 16.03 -1.76 -6.79
N LEU A 311 14.75 -1.63 -6.48
CA LEU A 311 14.14 -0.46 -5.90
C LEU A 311 13.75 -0.68 -4.43
N ASP A 312 14.29 -1.68 -3.76
CA ASP A 312 14.09 -1.87 -2.33
C ASP A 312 14.75 -0.73 -1.52
N PRO A 313 13.96 0.15 -0.88
CA PRO A 313 14.50 1.33 -0.21
C PRO A 313 15.06 1.03 1.18
N ALA A 314 14.70 -0.12 1.76
CA ALA A 314 14.93 -0.40 3.18
C ALA A 314 15.16 -1.90 3.42
N PRO A 315 16.37 -2.42 3.10
CA PRO A 315 16.75 -3.78 3.46
C PRO A 315 16.59 -4.13 4.95
N VAL A 316 16.54 -3.13 5.84
CA VAL A 316 16.33 -3.28 7.29
C VAL A 316 14.90 -3.66 7.68
N THR A 317 13.93 -3.54 6.78
CA THR A 317 12.57 -4.00 7.05
C THR A 317 12.34 -5.40 6.48
N GLU A 318 11.24 -6.04 6.83
CA GLU A 318 10.99 -7.45 6.48
C GLU A 318 10.42 -7.63 5.06
N ALA A 319 10.06 -6.53 4.39
CA ALA A 319 9.60 -6.56 3.01
C ALA A 319 10.01 -5.29 2.26
N ASN A 320 9.92 -5.32 0.93
CA ASN A 320 10.19 -4.16 0.11
C ASN A 320 9.06 -3.13 0.27
N GLU A 321 9.29 -2.10 1.09
CA GLU A 321 8.27 -1.11 1.44
C GLU A 321 7.73 -0.36 0.21
N ARG A 322 8.59 -0.13 -0.80
CA ARG A 322 8.21 0.56 -2.03
C ARG A 322 7.27 -0.28 -2.88
N LEU A 323 7.49 -1.61 -2.94
CA LEU A 323 6.58 -2.54 -3.59
C LEU A 323 5.22 -2.59 -2.87
N LEU A 324 5.21 -2.59 -1.53
CA LEU A 324 3.96 -2.55 -0.76
C LEU A 324 3.19 -1.25 -1.00
N GLU A 325 3.90 -0.12 -1.10
CA GLU A 325 3.28 1.14 -1.49
C GLU A 325 2.71 1.10 -2.91
N HIS A 326 3.39 0.47 -3.87
CA HIS A 326 2.84 0.26 -5.21
C HIS A 326 1.54 -0.55 -5.17
N TYR A 327 1.50 -1.67 -4.43
CA TYR A 327 0.28 -2.45 -4.25
C TYR A 327 -0.85 -1.64 -3.62
N ARG A 328 -0.56 -0.84 -2.59
CA ARG A 328 -1.54 0.06 -1.98
C ARG A 328 -2.10 1.06 -2.99
N ARG A 329 -1.25 1.64 -3.83
CA ARG A 329 -1.66 2.66 -4.82
C ARG A 329 -2.49 2.06 -5.95
N VAL A 330 -2.12 0.90 -6.47
CA VAL A 330 -2.93 0.19 -7.48
C VAL A 330 -4.29 -0.17 -6.89
N ALA A 331 -4.34 -0.67 -5.65
CA ALA A 331 -5.61 -0.97 -4.98
C ALA A 331 -6.50 0.27 -4.82
N TYR A 332 -5.90 1.39 -4.39
CA TYR A 332 -6.60 2.67 -4.29
C TYR A 332 -7.11 3.15 -5.65
N ALA A 333 -6.28 3.10 -6.68
CA ALA A 333 -6.65 3.58 -8.01
C ALA A 333 -7.81 2.78 -8.61
N ARG A 334 -7.79 1.46 -8.46
CA ARG A 334 -8.89 0.59 -8.91
C ARG A 334 -10.20 0.89 -8.20
N GLU A 335 -10.14 1.21 -6.91
CA GLU A 335 -11.33 1.51 -6.12
C GLU A 335 -11.91 2.88 -6.47
N PHE A 336 -11.09 3.93 -6.40
CA PHE A 336 -11.57 5.31 -6.46
C PHE A 336 -11.60 5.87 -7.88
N PHE A 337 -10.82 5.30 -8.80
CA PHE A 337 -10.69 5.78 -10.19
C PHE A 337 -11.10 4.72 -11.22
N GLY A 338 -11.43 3.49 -10.81
CA GLY A 338 -11.82 2.37 -11.68
C GLY A 338 -13.30 2.27 -12.04
N THR A 339 -14.17 3.02 -11.36
CA THR A 339 -15.63 2.88 -11.48
C THR A 339 -16.17 3.24 -12.86
N LEU A 340 -15.66 4.32 -13.47
CA LEU A 340 -16.10 4.81 -14.78
C LEU A 340 -15.25 4.26 -15.94
N ARG A 341 -14.04 3.77 -15.63
CA ARG A 341 -13.12 3.16 -16.60
C ARG A 341 -12.25 2.12 -15.91
N PHE A 342 -12.35 0.86 -16.33
CA PHE A 342 -11.44 -0.18 -15.87
C PHE A 342 -10.09 -0.09 -16.62
N PRO A 343 -8.94 -0.26 -15.94
CA PRO A 343 -8.81 -0.48 -14.49
C PRO A 343 -8.84 0.80 -13.66
N TRP A 344 -8.57 1.95 -14.28
CA TRP A 344 -8.71 3.30 -13.73
C TRP A 344 -8.79 4.34 -14.85
N ASP A 345 -9.24 5.55 -14.49
CA ASP A 345 -9.17 6.76 -15.31
C ASP A 345 -7.82 7.50 -15.16
N ALA A 346 -7.64 8.66 -15.80
CA ALA A 346 -6.37 9.39 -15.80
C ALA A 346 -5.86 9.77 -14.39
N ARG A 347 -6.76 9.93 -13.41
CA ARG A 347 -6.39 10.20 -12.01
C ARG A 347 -5.67 9.01 -11.39
N GLY A 348 -6.08 7.79 -11.74
CA GLY A 348 -5.40 6.57 -11.30
C GLY A 348 -3.97 6.47 -11.77
N GLU A 349 -3.67 6.90 -13.00
CA GLU A 349 -2.31 6.90 -13.53
C GLU A 349 -1.37 7.81 -12.72
N ALA A 350 -1.82 9.04 -12.42
CA ALA A 350 -1.08 9.97 -11.59
C ALA A 350 -0.91 9.45 -10.16
N TYR A 351 -1.98 8.89 -9.58
CA TYR A 351 -1.97 8.36 -8.22
C TYR A 351 -1.04 7.15 -8.06
N ILE A 352 -0.99 6.25 -9.05
CA ILE A 352 -0.07 5.09 -9.01
C ILE A 352 1.39 5.55 -8.97
N ARG A 353 1.75 6.57 -9.77
CA ARG A 353 3.12 7.12 -9.80
C ARG A 353 3.52 7.84 -8.52
N TYR A 354 2.65 8.73 -8.03
CA TYR A 354 3.05 9.72 -7.03
C TYR A 354 2.28 9.65 -5.71
N GLY A 355 1.26 8.81 -5.62
CA GLY A 355 0.43 8.66 -4.43
C GLY A 355 -0.58 9.79 -4.28
N ALA A 356 -0.95 10.11 -3.04
CA ALA A 356 -1.88 11.20 -2.76
C ALA A 356 -1.22 12.56 -3.07
N PRO A 357 -1.93 13.49 -3.72
CA PRO A 357 -1.42 14.84 -3.99
C PRO A 357 -1.37 15.69 -2.72
N ASP A 358 -0.51 16.72 -2.72
CA ASP A 358 -0.40 17.69 -1.63
C ASP A 358 -1.61 18.65 -1.58
N HIS A 359 -2.33 18.78 -2.69
CA HIS A 359 -3.54 19.61 -2.81
C HIS A 359 -4.48 19.08 -3.89
N VAL A 360 -5.78 19.19 -3.63
CA VAL A 360 -6.86 18.88 -4.59
C VAL A 360 -7.88 20.02 -4.53
N SER A 361 -8.32 20.48 -5.69
CA SER A 361 -9.48 21.36 -5.84
C SER A 361 -10.26 20.94 -7.09
N ASN A 362 -11.57 21.16 -7.08
CA ASN A 362 -12.44 20.81 -8.21
C ASN A 362 -13.58 21.83 -8.38
N SER A 363 -14.25 21.76 -9.53
CA SER A 363 -15.32 22.70 -9.90
C SER A 363 -16.52 22.71 -8.95
N GLY A 364 -16.74 21.64 -8.18
CA GLY A 364 -17.83 21.55 -7.19
C GLY A 364 -17.44 21.97 -5.77
N ASN A 365 -16.14 21.96 -5.44
CA ASN A 365 -15.61 22.27 -4.13
C ASN A 365 -14.23 22.92 -4.26
N ILE A 366 -14.23 24.25 -4.36
CA ILE A 366 -13.02 25.05 -4.52
C ILE A 366 -12.24 25.06 -3.20
N GLN A 367 -11.03 24.51 -3.21
CA GLN A 367 -10.10 24.53 -2.09
C GLN A 367 -8.91 25.44 -2.43
N LEU A 368 -8.59 26.40 -1.57
CA LEU A 368 -7.45 27.29 -1.78
C LEU A 368 -6.14 26.62 -1.35
N GLU A 369 -5.05 26.87 -2.07
CA GLU A 369 -3.69 26.49 -1.64
C GLU A 369 -3.27 27.31 -0.41
N ARG A 370 -3.08 26.65 0.74
CA ARG A 370 -2.86 27.33 2.03
C ARG A 370 -1.41 27.40 2.50
N THR A 371 -0.51 26.66 1.85
CA THR A 371 0.91 26.62 2.25
C THR A 371 1.76 27.39 1.25
N LYS A 372 2.83 28.03 1.73
CA LYS A 372 3.80 28.73 0.86
C LYS A 372 4.30 27.81 -0.25
N LYS A 373 4.63 26.56 0.07
CA LYS A 373 5.10 25.57 -0.89
C LYS A 373 4.14 25.36 -2.05
N LEU A 374 2.83 25.28 -1.80
CA LEU A 374 1.82 25.12 -2.85
C LEU A 374 1.65 26.41 -3.66
N VAL A 375 1.66 27.56 -3.00
CA VAL A 375 1.58 28.87 -3.67
C VAL A 375 2.79 29.10 -4.58
N ASP A 376 4.00 28.77 -4.13
CA ASP A 376 5.23 28.87 -4.93
C ASP A 376 5.13 28.04 -6.23
N VAL A 377 4.47 26.87 -6.19
CA VAL A 377 4.20 26.06 -7.39
C VAL A 377 3.29 26.81 -8.36
N LYS A 378 2.18 27.37 -7.86
CA LYS A 378 1.24 28.15 -8.69
C LYS A 378 1.93 29.34 -9.34
N GLU A 379 2.70 30.10 -8.57
CA GLU A 379 3.43 31.26 -9.06
C GLU A 379 4.41 30.90 -10.17
N ARG A 380 5.15 29.80 -10.00
CA ARG A 380 6.06 29.28 -11.03
C ARG A 380 5.32 28.87 -12.30
N LEU A 381 4.18 28.19 -12.18
CA LEU A 381 3.39 27.77 -13.33
C LEU A 381 2.75 28.97 -14.05
N ILE A 382 2.27 29.97 -13.31
CA ILE A 382 1.77 31.23 -13.85
C ILE A 382 2.88 31.96 -14.62
N GLN A 383 4.08 32.02 -14.05
CA GLN A 383 5.25 32.60 -14.71
C GLN A 383 5.61 31.85 -16.00
N LYS A 384 5.55 30.50 -15.98
CA LYS A 384 5.78 29.66 -17.17
C LYS A 384 4.74 29.92 -18.26
N ALA A 385 3.46 30.08 -17.88
CA ALA A 385 2.39 30.36 -18.82
C ALA A 385 2.42 31.81 -19.34
N GLY A 386 2.95 32.75 -18.56
CA GLY A 386 3.18 34.14 -18.97
C GLY A 386 1.89 34.83 -19.45
N PRO A 387 1.91 35.56 -20.58
CA PRO A 387 0.74 36.27 -21.11
C PRO A 387 -0.45 35.38 -21.50
N ALA A 388 -0.27 34.05 -21.54
CA ALA A 388 -1.36 33.12 -21.82
C ALA A 388 -2.38 33.10 -20.67
N VAL A 389 -1.92 33.29 -19.43
CA VAL A 389 -2.77 33.32 -18.22
C VAL A 389 -3.68 34.54 -18.20
N ASP A 390 -3.22 35.69 -18.71
CA ASP A 390 -4.01 36.92 -18.74
C ASP A 390 -5.30 36.78 -19.56
N ARG A 391 -5.32 35.88 -20.56
CA ARG A 391 -6.53 35.59 -21.35
C ARG A 391 -7.51 34.68 -20.61
N LEU A 392 -6.99 33.70 -19.87
CA LEU A 392 -7.80 32.80 -19.03
C LEU A 392 -8.56 33.59 -17.96
N LEU A 393 -7.87 34.51 -17.29
CA LEU A 393 -8.47 35.30 -16.21
C LEU A 393 -9.56 36.24 -16.70
N ARG A 394 -9.41 36.85 -17.89
CA ARG A 394 -10.45 37.69 -18.49
C ARG A 394 -11.72 36.89 -18.80
N ALA A 395 -11.58 35.69 -19.38
CA ALA A 395 -12.72 34.82 -19.64
C ALA A 395 -13.40 34.32 -18.34
N ARG A 396 -12.64 34.22 -17.25
CA ARG A 396 -13.11 33.77 -15.94
C ARG A 396 -13.87 34.84 -15.16
N ASP A 397 -13.43 36.09 -15.20
CA ASP A 397 -14.16 37.21 -14.57
C ASP A 397 -15.58 37.31 -15.16
N ASP A 398 -15.74 37.06 -16.47
CA ASP A 398 -17.04 37.02 -17.15
C ASP A 398 -17.90 35.81 -16.74
N ALA A 399 -17.29 34.63 -16.53
CA ALA A 399 -17.99 33.40 -16.12
C ALA A 399 -18.38 33.39 -14.63
N VAL A 400 -17.53 33.95 -13.76
CA VAL A 400 -17.82 34.12 -12.32
C VAL A 400 -18.91 35.18 -12.13
N ALA A 401 -18.89 36.29 -12.89
CA ALA A 401 -19.96 37.28 -12.87
C ALA A 401 -21.33 36.69 -13.29
N SER A 402 -21.32 35.73 -14.22
CA SER A 402 -22.52 35.06 -14.72
C SER A 402 -23.07 33.98 -13.77
N SER A 403 -22.22 33.36 -12.94
CA SER A 403 -22.61 32.31 -11.97
C SER A 403 -22.94 32.87 -10.56
N MET A 404 -22.56 34.11 -10.26
CA MET A 404 -22.77 34.78 -8.96
C MET A 404 -24.19 35.34 -8.70
N ILE A 405 -25.23 34.90 -9.43
CA ILE A 405 -26.63 35.23 -9.08
C ILE A 405 -27.09 34.51 -7.78
N GLY A 406 -26.31 33.54 -7.26
CA GLY A 406 -26.69 32.70 -6.11
C GLY A 406 -25.95 32.92 -4.77
N MET A 407 -24.85 33.67 -4.68
CA MET A 407 -24.07 33.80 -3.43
C MET A 407 -23.60 35.23 -3.14
N ARG A 408 -24.48 36.04 -2.54
CA ARG A 408 -24.08 37.31 -1.89
C ARG A 408 -23.72 37.04 -0.43
N GLY A 409 -22.43 37.02 -0.11
CA GLY A 409 -21.97 36.94 1.27
C GLY A 409 -20.51 37.30 1.54
N GLN A 410 -19.59 37.11 0.58
CA GLN A 410 -18.15 37.22 0.90
C GLN A 410 -17.31 38.20 0.05
N LEU A 411 -17.90 38.89 -0.94
CA LEU A 411 -17.15 39.85 -1.79
C LEU A 411 -17.68 41.28 -1.64
N ARG A 412 -17.61 41.83 -0.42
CA ARG A 412 -17.99 43.24 -0.15
C ARG A 412 -16.77 44.18 -0.07
N ARG A 413 -15.73 43.90 -0.85
CA ARG A 413 -14.56 44.79 -1.01
C ARG A 413 -14.15 45.07 -2.47
N ALA A 414 -14.79 44.44 -3.46
CA ALA A 414 -14.43 44.60 -4.87
C ALA A 414 -15.27 45.65 -5.63
N GLU A 415 -16.46 46.03 -5.13
CA GLU A 415 -17.41 46.91 -5.85
C GLU A 415 -17.17 48.42 -5.69
N GLN A 416 -15.99 48.87 -5.25
CA GLN A 416 -15.63 50.28 -5.22
C GLN A 416 -14.33 50.53 -6.00
N ARG A 417 -14.37 50.58 -7.33
CA ARG A 417 -13.33 51.23 -8.17
C ARG A 417 -13.80 51.40 -9.61
N GLY A 418 -13.47 52.54 -10.21
CA GLY A 418 -13.91 52.96 -11.55
C GLY A 418 -13.13 52.31 -12.71
N PRO A 419 -13.62 52.48 -13.95
CA PRO A 419 -13.09 51.78 -15.13
C PRO A 419 -11.80 52.46 -15.63
N GLY A 420 -10.63 51.82 -15.49
CA GLY A 420 -9.40 52.33 -16.08
C GLY A 420 -8.07 51.71 -15.63
N GLU A 421 -8.01 50.97 -14.52
CA GLU A 421 -6.75 50.38 -14.05
C GLU A 421 -6.53 48.97 -14.64
N ARG A 422 -5.53 48.83 -15.53
CA ARG A 422 -4.95 47.52 -15.89
C ARG A 422 -4.26 46.96 -14.64
N GLN A 423 -4.92 46.09 -13.88
CA GLN A 423 -4.24 45.34 -12.83
C GLN A 423 -3.26 44.33 -13.45
N GLN A 424 -2.03 44.32 -12.94
CA GLN A 424 -1.18 43.14 -13.02
C GLN A 424 -1.90 42.02 -12.27
N VAL A 425 -2.14 40.90 -12.95
CA VAL A 425 -2.63 39.67 -12.36
C VAL A 425 -1.71 39.29 -11.21
N THR A 426 -2.24 39.22 -9.98
CA THR A 426 -1.49 38.70 -8.82
C THR A 426 -1.83 37.23 -8.60
N SER A 427 -0.92 36.48 -7.99
CA SER A 427 -1.08 35.04 -7.69
C SER A 427 -2.35 34.73 -6.88
N GLY A 428 -2.83 35.68 -6.06
CA GLY A 428 -4.05 35.53 -5.26
C GLY A 428 -5.34 35.32 -6.07
N THR A 429 -5.37 35.73 -7.35
CA THR A 429 -6.57 35.61 -8.21
C THR A 429 -6.79 34.20 -8.78
N ILE A 430 -5.75 33.34 -8.78
CA ILE A 430 -5.78 31.99 -9.37
C ILE A 430 -5.87 30.87 -8.32
N LEU A 431 -5.68 31.18 -7.03
CA LEU A 431 -5.76 30.17 -5.99
C LEU A 431 -7.10 29.43 -6.00
N GLY A 432 -7.03 28.10 -5.83
CA GLY A 432 -8.15 27.17 -5.91
C GLY A 432 -8.63 26.82 -7.32
N TRP A 433 -8.01 27.35 -8.37
CA TRP A 433 -8.35 27.09 -9.77
C TRP A 433 -7.11 26.65 -10.56
N PRO A 434 -7.23 25.74 -11.55
CA PRO A 434 -6.06 25.29 -12.30
C PRO A 434 -5.41 26.45 -13.07
N VAL A 435 -4.08 26.40 -13.21
CA VAL A 435 -3.32 27.29 -14.12
C VAL A 435 -3.54 26.86 -15.56
N TYR A 436 -3.66 25.55 -15.80
CA TYR A 436 -4.05 25.02 -17.10
C TYR A 436 -5.50 25.42 -17.45
N PRO A 437 -5.80 25.81 -18.70
CA PRO A 437 -7.15 26.04 -19.16
C PRO A 437 -8.05 24.83 -18.92
N VAL A 438 -9.27 25.09 -18.48
CA VAL A 438 -10.29 24.05 -18.33
C VAL A 438 -11.63 24.50 -18.85
N ASP A 439 -12.37 23.56 -19.44
CA ASP A 439 -13.75 23.70 -19.89
C ASP A 439 -14.65 22.68 -19.14
N GLY A 440 -15.72 23.16 -18.52
CA GLY A 440 -16.71 22.29 -17.86
C GLY A 440 -16.34 21.82 -16.45
N ILE A 441 -16.43 20.51 -16.19
CA ILE A 441 -16.18 19.90 -14.87
C ILE A 441 -14.71 19.49 -14.79
N TRP A 442 -14.02 20.01 -13.79
CA TRP A 442 -12.57 19.84 -13.65
C TRP A 442 -12.18 19.50 -12.22
N GLU A 443 -11.03 18.86 -12.10
CA GLU A 443 -10.33 18.54 -10.86
C GLU A 443 -8.84 18.74 -11.14
N TYR A 444 -8.09 19.37 -10.24
CA TYR A 444 -6.64 19.42 -10.37
C TYR A 444 -5.94 19.08 -9.08
N TRP A 445 -4.76 18.50 -9.26
CA TRP A 445 -3.88 18.05 -8.20
C TRP A 445 -2.56 18.80 -8.25
N ILE A 446 -2.01 19.13 -7.07
CA ILE A 446 -0.65 19.63 -6.95
C ILE A 446 0.22 18.58 -6.27
N TYR A 447 1.36 18.28 -6.87
CA TYR A 447 2.44 17.51 -6.27
C TYR A 447 3.66 18.42 -6.10
N ALA A 448 3.83 19.00 -4.92
CA ALA A 448 4.81 20.03 -4.66
C ALA A 448 6.26 19.50 -4.63
N ASP A 449 6.44 18.21 -4.33
CA ASP A 449 7.76 17.55 -4.29
C ASP A 449 8.12 16.78 -5.58
N VAL A 450 7.28 16.85 -6.62
CA VAL A 450 7.46 16.10 -7.87
C VAL A 450 7.82 17.07 -8.99
N GLY A 451 8.93 16.84 -9.69
CA GLY A 451 9.30 17.66 -10.87
C GLY A 451 9.43 19.16 -10.62
N ASN A 452 9.95 19.54 -9.43
CA ASN A 452 9.98 20.93 -8.94
C ASN A 452 8.58 21.56 -8.72
N GLY A 453 7.58 20.71 -8.43
CA GLY A 453 6.22 21.09 -8.11
C GLY A 453 5.31 21.13 -9.33
N ILE A 454 4.49 20.11 -9.57
CA ILE A 454 3.60 20.05 -10.75
C ILE A 454 2.13 20.25 -10.40
N GLU A 455 1.38 20.73 -11.39
CA GLU A 455 -0.09 20.70 -11.42
C GLU A 455 -0.52 19.70 -12.49
N VAL A 456 -1.44 18.81 -12.15
CA VAL A 456 -2.05 17.85 -13.08
C VAL A 456 -3.55 18.11 -13.09
N VAL A 457 -4.08 18.41 -14.27
CA VAL A 457 -5.47 18.83 -14.44
C VAL A 457 -6.24 17.76 -15.20
N PHE A 458 -7.43 17.45 -14.68
CA PHE A 458 -8.33 16.45 -15.20
C PHE A 458 -9.68 17.08 -15.53
N GLU A 459 -10.33 16.56 -16.56
CA GLU A 459 -11.65 17.00 -17.01
C GLU A 459 -12.60 15.84 -17.21
N GLN A 460 -13.88 16.15 -17.05
CA GLN A 460 -14.98 15.22 -17.28
C GLN A 460 -15.92 15.79 -18.36
N ARG A 461 -16.00 15.13 -19.51
CA ARG A 461 -16.87 15.58 -20.64
C ARG A 461 -18.37 15.44 -20.37
N SER A 462 -18.75 14.61 -19.40
CA SER A 462 -20.12 14.46 -18.93
C SER A 462 -20.11 13.93 -17.50
N ASN A 463 -21.16 14.15 -16.72
CA ASN A 463 -21.24 13.69 -15.31
C ASN A 463 -21.08 12.16 -15.14
N GLN A 464 -21.21 11.38 -16.21
CA GLN A 464 -21.06 9.92 -16.21
C GLN A 464 -19.83 9.43 -16.98
N GLY A 465 -19.01 10.33 -17.53
CA GLY A 465 -17.79 9.99 -18.27
C GLY A 465 -16.60 9.79 -17.34
N ALA A 466 -15.65 8.94 -17.72
CA ALA A 466 -14.39 8.84 -16.99
C ALA A 466 -13.59 10.16 -17.06
N TRP A 467 -12.70 10.37 -16.09
CA TRP A 467 -11.82 11.53 -16.07
C TRP A 467 -10.65 11.33 -17.01
N ASP A 468 -10.43 12.31 -17.88
CA ASP A 468 -9.29 12.36 -18.79
C ASP A 468 -8.38 13.53 -18.40
N TYR A 469 -7.14 13.52 -18.89
CA TYR A 469 -6.31 14.74 -18.81
C TYR A 469 -6.99 15.87 -19.57
N ALA A 470 -6.92 17.10 -19.04
CA ALA A 470 -7.55 18.25 -19.67
C ALA A 470 -7.13 18.42 -21.13
N ASP A 471 -8.10 18.68 -22.03
CA ASP A 471 -7.85 18.72 -23.47
C ASP A 471 -6.89 19.88 -23.84
N ILE A 472 -6.09 19.71 -24.90
CA ILE A 472 -5.22 20.78 -25.40
C ILE A 472 -6.08 21.93 -25.96
N PRO A 473 -5.99 23.15 -25.42
CA PRO A 473 -6.77 24.29 -25.88
C PRO A 473 -6.53 24.59 -27.36
N LEU A 474 -7.60 24.77 -28.12
CA LEU A 474 -7.50 25.12 -29.53
C LEU A 474 -6.89 26.52 -29.71
N GLY A 475 -5.84 26.61 -30.53
CA GLY A 475 -5.16 27.89 -30.78
C GLY A 475 -4.03 27.80 -31.80
N ARG A 476 -3.46 28.95 -32.18
CA ARG A 476 -2.28 29.05 -33.07
C ARG A 476 -1.20 29.93 -32.44
N GLY A 477 0.04 29.73 -32.88
CA GLY A 477 1.17 30.57 -32.50
C GLY A 477 1.76 30.22 -31.12
N ARG A 478 2.44 31.20 -30.51
CA ARG A 478 3.25 31.00 -29.29
C ARG A 478 2.44 30.48 -28.09
N ILE A 479 1.19 30.90 -27.94
CA ILE A 479 0.33 30.52 -26.80
C ILE A 479 -0.10 29.07 -26.88
N ALA A 480 -0.41 28.55 -28.07
CA ALA A 480 -0.74 27.14 -28.24
C ALA A 480 0.43 26.23 -27.84
N ARG A 481 1.66 26.61 -28.16
CA ARG A 481 2.86 25.86 -27.72
C ARG A 481 3.04 25.87 -26.21
N ILE A 482 2.80 27.01 -25.56
CA ILE A 482 2.85 27.12 -24.09
C ILE A 482 1.88 26.10 -23.45
N TRP A 483 0.64 26.01 -23.94
CA TRP A 483 -0.33 25.03 -23.42
C TRP A 483 -0.03 23.58 -23.82
N GLN A 484 0.64 23.34 -24.94
CA GLN A 484 1.17 22.01 -25.25
C GLN A 484 2.27 21.61 -24.26
N ASP A 485 3.23 22.51 -23.99
CA ASP A 485 4.33 22.28 -23.04
C ASP A 485 3.89 22.21 -21.57
N MET A 486 2.65 22.61 -21.29
CA MET A 486 2.01 22.56 -19.97
C MET A 486 0.88 21.55 -19.90
N HIS A 487 0.61 20.79 -20.97
CA HIS A 487 -0.46 19.79 -20.98
C HIS A 487 -0.24 18.76 -19.87
N PRO A 488 -1.25 18.44 -19.05
CA PRO A 488 -1.09 17.61 -17.85
C PRO A 488 -0.39 16.27 -18.11
N GLU A 489 -0.78 15.57 -19.17
CA GLU A 489 -0.17 14.28 -19.54
C GLU A 489 1.30 14.44 -19.97
N ILE A 490 1.62 15.53 -20.69
CA ILE A 490 2.98 15.79 -21.18
C ILE A 490 3.87 16.13 -20.00
N VAL A 491 3.40 16.97 -19.08
CA VAL A 491 4.10 17.29 -17.83
C VAL A 491 4.36 16.03 -17.02
N LEU A 492 3.35 15.15 -16.87
CA LEU A 492 3.48 13.90 -16.13
C LEU A 492 4.55 12.98 -16.76
N LYS A 493 4.52 12.83 -18.09
CA LYS A 493 5.49 12.03 -18.85
C LYS A 493 6.92 12.59 -18.76
N GLN A 494 7.08 13.91 -18.86
CA GLN A 494 8.39 14.57 -18.72
C GLN A 494 8.96 14.39 -17.32
N VAL A 495 8.13 14.59 -16.29
CA VAL A 495 8.58 14.43 -14.91
C VAL A 495 8.88 12.99 -14.56
N ALA A 496 8.15 12.02 -15.14
CA ALA A 496 8.43 10.60 -14.95
C ALA A 496 9.84 10.18 -15.44
N VAL A 497 10.49 10.96 -16.30
CA VAL A 497 11.89 10.70 -16.69
C VAL A 497 12.86 11.03 -15.56
N LEU A 498 12.59 12.13 -14.82
CA LEU A 498 13.47 12.63 -13.76
C LEU A 498 13.10 12.10 -12.37
N THR A 499 11.81 11.87 -12.15
CA THR A 499 11.23 11.37 -10.91
C THR A 499 10.20 10.31 -11.31
N PRO A 500 10.60 9.07 -11.64
CA PRO A 500 9.67 8.04 -12.13
C PRO A 500 8.53 7.73 -11.16
N MET A 501 8.83 7.79 -9.86
CA MET A 501 7.88 7.59 -8.77
C MET A 501 8.41 8.25 -7.50
N THR A 502 7.53 8.43 -6.52
CA THR A 502 7.90 8.90 -5.18
C THR A 502 7.69 7.81 -4.15
N TYR A 503 8.70 7.58 -3.32
CA TYR A 503 8.57 6.86 -2.06
C TYR A 503 9.71 7.29 -1.14
N ARG A 504 9.37 7.82 0.03
CA ARG A 504 10.34 8.25 1.04
C ARG A 504 10.19 7.34 2.26
N PRO A 505 11.14 6.42 2.50
CA PRO A 505 11.14 5.66 3.75
C PRO A 505 11.37 6.62 4.93
N ASP A 506 10.95 6.20 6.12
CA ASP A 506 10.98 7.02 7.34
C ASP A 506 12.38 7.07 7.97
N PHE A 507 13.36 7.64 7.25
CA PHE A 507 14.75 7.84 7.69
C PHE A 507 15.15 9.31 7.63
N ALA A 508 16.13 9.72 8.45
CA ALA A 508 16.64 11.08 8.43
C ALA A 508 17.44 11.37 7.15
N THR A 509 17.56 12.65 6.80
CA THR A 509 18.40 13.10 5.70
C THR A 509 19.89 13.00 6.06
N GLY A 510 20.70 12.61 5.07
CA GLY A 510 22.15 12.38 5.22
C GLY A 510 22.52 10.91 5.34
N ALA A 511 23.71 10.55 4.83
CA ALA A 511 24.19 9.18 4.81
C ALA A 511 24.93 8.81 6.11
N LEU A 512 24.79 7.54 6.50
CA LEU A 512 25.71 6.86 7.42
C LEU A 512 26.67 6.03 6.57
N ASP A 513 27.71 6.63 6.01
CA ASP A 513 28.60 5.91 5.09
C ASP A 513 29.46 4.90 5.84
N PHE A 514 29.53 3.67 5.32
CA PHE A 514 30.30 2.57 5.90
C PHE A 514 31.04 1.81 4.80
N TYR A 515 32.04 1.03 5.18
CA TYR A 515 32.78 0.20 4.23
C TYR A 515 32.10 -1.16 4.10
N LEU A 516 32.00 -1.71 2.89
CA LEU A 516 31.40 -3.01 2.62
C LEU A 516 32.36 -3.86 1.77
N ALA A 517 32.62 -5.08 2.21
CA ALA A 517 33.38 -6.09 1.48
C ALA A 517 32.74 -7.47 1.66
N SER A 518 33.19 -8.45 0.88
CA SER A 518 32.78 -9.84 1.10
C SER A 518 33.83 -10.81 0.54
N SER A 519 33.85 -12.02 1.08
CA SER A 519 34.69 -13.13 0.63
C SER A 519 33.90 -14.44 0.68
N ALA A 520 34.08 -15.30 -0.33
CA ALA A 520 33.50 -16.63 -0.38
C ALA A 520 34.50 -17.71 0.08
N PHE A 521 33.99 -18.68 0.86
CA PHE A 521 34.70 -19.84 1.37
C PHE A 521 33.85 -21.10 1.18
N ARG A 522 34.47 -22.28 1.24
CA ARG A 522 33.75 -23.56 1.22
C ARG A 522 32.84 -23.64 2.44
N GLY A 523 31.55 -23.92 2.19
CA GLY A 523 30.57 -24.16 3.25
C GLY A 523 30.40 -25.66 3.50
N GLN A 524 29.25 -26.02 4.09
CA GLN A 524 28.86 -27.41 4.33
C GLN A 524 27.78 -27.82 3.32
N GLU A 525 27.67 -29.12 3.05
CA GLU A 525 26.59 -29.71 2.23
C GLU A 525 26.44 -29.09 0.82
N GLY A 526 27.55 -28.81 0.12
CA GLY A 526 27.49 -28.21 -1.22
C GLY A 526 27.23 -26.70 -1.24
N LEU A 527 27.08 -26.06 -0.08
CA LEU A 527 26.90 -24.63 0.03
C LEU A 527 28.23 -23.88 0.09
N THR A 528 28.19 -22.61 -0.28
CA THR A 528 29.30 -21.67 -0.13
C THR A 528 29.02 -20.72 1.02
N ALA A 529 29.98 -20.61 1.92
CA ALA A 529 29.98 -19.66 3.02
C ALA A 529 30.43 -18.29 2.50
N LEU A 530 29.47 -17.40 2.24
CA LEU A 530 29.72 -16.02 1.87
C LEU A 530 29.76 -15.15 3.13
N GLU A 531 30.93 -14.60 3.42
CA GLU A 531 31.11 -13.64 4.50
C GLU A 531 30.98 -12.22 3.99
N ILE A 532 30.19 -11.40 4.68
CA ILE A 532 29.95 -10.00 4.37
C ILE A 532 30.54 -9.19 5.52
N TYR A 533 31.54 -8.37 5.21
CA TYR A 533 32.24 -7.54 6.17
C TYR A 533 31.80 -6.09 6.04
N TYR A 534 31.57 -5.44 7.16
CA TYR A 534 31.28 -4.01 7.17
C TYR A 534 32.09 -3.28 8.24
N GLY A 535 32.63 -2.12 7.86
CA GLY A 535 33.41 -1.25 8.73
C GLY A 535 32.63 0.04 8.97
N ILE A 536 32.07 0.20 10.16
CA ILE A 536 31.20 1.34 10.50
C ILE A 536 32.04 2.44 11.15
N PRO A 537 32.21 3.62 10.53
CA PRO A 537 33.00 4.70 11.10
C PRO A 537 32.38 5.23 12.39
N THR A 538 33.13 5.17 13.47
CA THR A 538 32.66 5.53 14.83
C THR A 538 32.29 7.01 14.96
N ALA A 539 32.99 7.88 14.23
CA ALA A 539 32.73 9.33 14.20
C ALA A 539 31.33 9.71 13.68
N GLN A 540 30.65 8.79 12.97
CA GLN A 540 29.29 9.03 12.47
C GLN A 540 28.20 8.52 13.43
N LEU A 541 28.58 7.78 14.49
CA LEU A 541 27.65 7.13 15.40
C LEU A 541 27.27 8.01 16.58
N HIS A 542 26.01 7.86 17.03
CA HIS A 542 25.52 8.53 18.23
C HIS A 542 25.51 7.57 19.42
N PHE A 543 26.39 7.84 20.38
CA PHE A 543 26.50 7.04 21.59
C PHE A 543 25.56 7.54 22.70
N ALA A 544 24.96 6.60 23.43
CA ALA A 544 24.20 6.81 24.65
C ALA A 544 24.87 6.07 25.82
N ALA A 545 24.55 6.46 27.06
CA ALA A 545 24.97 5.68 28.22
C ALA A 545 24.19 4.36 28.26
N GLY A 546 24.91 3.24 28.25
CA GLY A 546 24.39 1.90 28.53
C GLY A 546 24.09 1.71 30.01
N GLN A 547 23.48 0.58 30.36
CA GLN A 547 23.07 0.27 31.74
C GLN A 547 24.25 0.30 32.74
N ASP A 548 25.44 -0.07 32.28
CA ASP A 548 26.67 -0.09 33.09
C ASP A 548 27.50 1.20 32.96
N GLY A 549 26.94 2.26 32.38
CA GLY A 549 27.62 3.54 32.13
C GLY A 549 28.53 3.57 30.89
N ALA A 550 28.75 2.42 30.23
CA ALA A 550 29.49 2.33 28.98
C ALA A 550 28.78 3.08 27.85
N LYS A 551 29.52 3.82 27.01
CA LYS A 551 28.94 4.47 25.82
C LYS A 551 28.63 3.43 24.76
N ILE A 552 27.37 3.29 24.34
CA ILE A 552 26.93 2.36 23.30
C ILE A 552 26.19 3.07 22.16
N ALA A 553 26.37 2.59 20.94
CA ALA A 553 25.57 2.96 19.77
C ALA A 553 24.60 1.81 19.43
N GLN A 554 23.35 2.14 19.13
CA GLN A 554 22.32 1.16 18.76
C GLN A 554 21.99 1.31 17.28
N LEU A 555 22.19 0.24 16.52
CA LEU A 555 22.01 0.22 15.07
C LEU A 555 21.04 -0.89 14.68
N ASP A 556 20.35 -0.71 13.56
CA ASP A 556 19.63 -1.78 12.89
C ASP A 556 20.37 -2.11 11.58
N ARG A 557 20.61 -3.40 11.34
CA ARG A 557 21.26 -3.89 10.13
C ARG A 557 20.33 -4.80 9.33
N GLY A 558 20.06 -4.39 8.10
CA GLY A 558 19.33 -5.16 7.10
C GLY A 558 20.26 -5.83 6.10
N ILE A 559 20.04 -7.11 5.80
CA ILE A 559 20.69 -7.80 4.68
C ILE A 559 19.62 -8.47 3.84
N VAL A 560 19.68 -8.26 2.52
CA VAL A 560 18.83 -8.95 1.55
C VAL A 560 19.66 -9.51 0.42
N VAL A 561 19.50 -10.79 0.12
CA VAL A 561 20.14 -11.48 -1.02
C VAL A 561 19.06 -11.79 -2.05
N TYR A 562 19.24 -11.27 -3.25
CA TYR A 562 18.38 -11.54 -4.41
C TYR A 562 19.09 -12.47 -5.38
N ASN A 563 18.37 -13.48 -5.88
CA ASN A 563 18.84 -14.28 -7.00
C ASN A 563 18.72 -13.52 -8.34
N GLN A 564 19.15 -14.12 -9.45
CA GLN A 564 19.04 -13.49 -10.78
C GLN A 564 17.59 -13.21 -11.24
N ALA A 565 16.61 -13.95 -10.73
CA ALA A 565 15.19 -13.74 -11.02
C ALA A 565 14.57 -12.56 -10.22
N GLY A 566 15.34 -11.97 -9.31
CA GLY A 566 14.89 -10.89 -8.43
C GLY A 566 14.14 -11.37 -7.19
N ASP A 567 14.12 -12.69 -6.93
CA ASP A 567 13.49 -13.25 -5.73
C ASP A 567 14.43 -13.08 -4.53
N PRO A 568 13.92 -12.60 -3.38
CA PRO A 568 14.70 -12.58 -2.15
C PRO A 568 14.86 -14.03 -1.64
N VAL A 569 16.10 -14.54 -1.65
CA VAL A 569 16.43 -15.88 -1.12
C VAL A 569 16.89 -15.81 0.34
N TYR A 570 17.27 -14.62 0.79
CA TYR A 570 17.60 -14.35 2.19
C TYR A 570 17.20 -12.90 2.51
N ARG A 571 16.57 -12.70 3.66
CA ARG A 571 16.31 -11.38 4.23
C ARG A 571 16.38 -11.48 5.75
N THR A 572 17.15 -10.59 6.37
CA THR A 572 17.22 -10.49 7.83
C THR A 572 17.33 -9.03 8.26
N SER A 573 16.81 -8.74 9.44
CA SER A 573 17.02 -7.49 10.16
C SER A 573 17.46 -7.83 11.57
N GLN A 574 18.52 -7.17 12.04
CA GLN A 574 19.08 -7.43 13.35
C GLN A 574 19.45 -6.12 14.05
N GLU A 575 19.10 -6.03 15.33
CA GLU A 575 19.60 -4.98 16.20
C GLU A 575 21.06 -5.28 16.59
N MET A 576 21.92 -4.28 16.43
CA MET A 576 23.33 -4.31 16.82
C MET A 576 23.58 -3.29 17.91
N VAL A 577 24.33 -3.69 18.93
CA VAL A 577 24.78 -2.81 20.01
C VAL A 577 26.30 -2.76 19.98
N LEU A 578 26.84 -1.57 19.76
CA LEU A 578 28.27 -1.37 19.61
C LEU A 578 28.83 -0.48 20.73
N GLY A 579 29.79 -0.98 21.49
CA GLY A 579 30.46 -0.23 22.55
C GLY A 579 31.51 0.74 22.00
N ALA A 580 31.66 1.90 22.66
CA ALA A 580 32.77 2.80 22.38
C ALA A 580 34.08 2.17 22.88
N ALA A 581 35.03 1.91 21.98
CA ALA A 581 36.34 1.34 22.31
C ALA A 581 37.29 2.38 22.94
N GLY A 582 36.90 3.01 24.04
CA GLY A 582 37.68 4.05 24.71
C GLY A 582 38.00 5.26 23.83
N GLU A 583 39.08 6.00 24.14
CA GLU A 583 39.55 7.15 23.34
C GLU A 583 40.05 6.75 21.93
N ALA A 584 40.65 5.56 21.79
CA ALA A 584 41.15 5.04 20.51
C ALA A 584 40.02 4.78 19.51
N GLY A 585 38.88 4.28 19.97
CA GLY A 585 37.66 4.05 19.18
C GLY A 585 36.94 5.32 18.73
N GLN A 586 37.44 6.52 19.06
CA GLN A 586 36.90 7.81 18.61
C GLN A 586 37.93 8.63 17.81
N SER A 587 39.08 8.04 17.48
CA SER A 587 40.10 8.68 16.67
C SER A 587 39.64 8.84 15.21
N PRO A 588 40.04 9.90 14.49
CA PRO A 588 39.77 10.05 13.07
C PRO A 588 40.22 8.80 12.29
N GLY A 589 39.29 8.15 11.57
CA GLY A 589 39.55 6.91 10.84
C GLY A 589 39.22 5.61 11.58
N ALA A 590 38.86 5.66 12.87
CA ALA A 590 38.41 4.49 13.61
C ALA A 590 37.07 3.97 13.07
N TYR A 591 37.04 2.70 12.68
CA TYR A 591 35.82 1.99 12.29
C TYR A 591 35.66 0.73 13.14
N MET A 592 34.41 0.28 13.25
CA MET A 592 34.07 -0.94 13.98
C MET A 592 33.82 -2.06 12.96
N PRO A 593 34.67 -3.10 12.95
CA PRO A 593 34.50 -4.23 12.05
C PRO A 593 33.32 -5.08 12.54
N GLU A 594 32.53 -5.54 11.59
CA GLU A 594 31.39 -6.41 11.80
C GLU A 594 31.31 -7.39 10.63
N MET A 595 30.68 -8.55 10.86
CA MET A 595 30.58 -9.61 9.87
C MET A 595 29.27 -10.37 10.01
N ASP A 596 28.69 -10.73 8.86
CA ASP A 596 27.69 -11.79 8.73
C ASP A 596 28.19 -12.89 7.81
N ARG A 597 27.92 -14.15 8.17
CA ARG A 597 28.21 -15.32 7.34
C ARG A 597 26.91 -15.91 6.82
N LEU A 598 26.77 -16.00 5.50
CA LEU A 598 25.62 -16.55 4.80
C LEU A 598 26.00 -17.84 4.10
N PHE A 599 25.13 -18.85 4.11
CA PHE A 599 25.33 -20.08 3.35
C PHE A 599 24.41 -20.07 2.13
N LEU A 600 25.01 -20.01 0.94
CA LEU A 600 24.29 -19.86 -0.32
C LEU A 600 24.68 -20.99 -1.27
N THR A 601 23.72 -21.43 -2.10
CA THR A 601 24.04 -22.27 -3.25
C THR A 601 24.95 -21.51 -4.23
N PRO A 602 25.84 -22.18 -4.97
CA PRO A 602 26.61 -21.54 -6.02
C PRO A 602 25.70 -20.84 -7.05
N GLY A 603 26.09 -19.65 -7.51
CA GLY A 603 25.28 -18.87 -8.44
C GLY A 603 25.51 -17.36 -8.35
N ASN A 604 24.66 -16.60 -9.04
CA ASN A 604 24.80 -15.15 -9.14
C ASN A 604 23.75 -14.45 -8.28
N TYR A 605 24.22 -13.55 -7.41
CA TYR A 605 23.39 -12.85 -6.44
C TYR A 605 23.65 -11.35 -6.43
N ARG A 606 22.62 -10.59 -6.09
CA ARG A 606 22.74 -9.19 -5.68
C ARG A 606 22.41 -9.08 -4.21
N ILE A 607 23.35 -8.56 -3.45
CA ILE A 607 23.26 -8.44 -2.01
C ILE A 607 23.13 -6.97 -1.68
N SER A 608 22.16 -6.65 -0.83
CA SER A 608 21.93 -5.29 -0.35
C SER A 608 22.11 -5.29 1.16
N VAL A 609 22.93 -4.38 1.66
CA VAL A 609 23.22 -4.22 3.09
C VAL A 609 22.85 -2.82 3.48
N GLN A 610 22.05 -2.69 4.53
CA GLN A 610 21.69 -1.41 5.14
C GLN A 610 22.17 -1.37 6.57
N VAL A 611 22.74 -0.24 6.98
CA VAL A 611 22.95 0.10 8.39
C VAL A 611 22.19 1.38 8.70
N LEU A 612 21.43 1.37 9.79
CA LEU A 612 20.61 2.47 10.30
C LEU A 612 21.01 2.77 11.74
N ASP A 613 21.42 4.00 12.03
CA ASP A 613 21.58 4.47 13.41
C ASP A 613 20.21 4.82 13.99
N ARG A 614 19.79 4.11 15.04
CA ARG A 614 18.45 4.28 15.63
C ARG A 614 18.23 5.68 16.20
N ARG A 615 19.29 6.34 16.66
CA ARG A 615 19.19 7.64 17.33
C ARG A 615 19.18 8.80 16.35
N SER A 616 20.14 8.84 15.42
CA SER A 616 20.16 9.89 14.39
C SER A 616 19.19 9.65 13.24
N ARG A 617 18.71 8.40 13.10
CA ARG A 617 17.91 7.92 11.98
C ARG A 617 18.62 8.00 10.62
N LYS A 618 19.93 8.30 10.59
CA LYS A 618 20.74 8.25 9.38
C LYS A 618 20.95 6.79 8.98
N SER A 619 20.90 6.52 7.68
CA SER A 619 21.16 5.20 7.15
C SER A 619 21.88 5.27 5.82
N GLN A 620 22.41 4.14 5.39
CA GLN A 620 22.95 3.97 4.05
C GLN A 620 22.69 2.55 3.57
N VAL A 621 22.44 2.40 2.27
CA VAL A 621 22.30 1.10 1.61
C VAL A 621 23.41 0.95 0.59
N TYR A 622 24.17 -0.14 0.68
CA TYR A 622 25.11 -0.54 -0.36
C TYR A 622 24.68 -1.84 -1.01
N HIS A 623 25.07 -1.99 -2.27
CA HIS A 623 24.78 -3.17 -3.07
C HIS A 623 26.07 -3.77 -3.60
N ILE A 624 26.18 -5.09 -3.56
CA ILE A 624 27.25 -5.86 -4.21
C ILE A 624 26.64 -6.93 -5.11
N ASN A 625 27.15 -7.06 -6.32
CA ASN A 625 26.86 -8.22 -7.18
C ASN A 625 27.96 -9.25 -6.93
N ARG A 626 27.58 -10.49 -6.65
CA ARG A 626 28.50 -11.57 -6.34
C ARG A 626 28.19 -12.82 -7.14
N VAL A 627 29.22 -13.36 -7.77
CA VAL A 627 29.26 -14.74 -8.22
C VAL A 627 29.72 -15.55 -7.01
N VAL A 628 28.85 -16.41 -6.51
CA VAL A 628 29.12 -17.34 -5.41
C VAL A 628 29.66 -18.63 -6.05
N PRO A 629 30.94 -18.97 -5.84
CA PRO A 629 31.58 -20.11 -6.50
C PRO A 629 31.11 -21.45 -5.93
N GLU A 630 31.43 -22.53 -6.64
CA GLU A 630 31.28 -23.92 -6.19
C GLU A 630 32.66 -24.48 -5.80
N TYR A 631 32.74 -25.09 -4.62
CA TYR A 631 33.99 -25.63 -4.04
C TYR A 631 34.04 -27.17 -4.00
N ASP A 632 32.88 -27.84 -4.00
CA ASP A 632 32.74 -29.29 -3.84
C ASP A 632 32.85 -30.04 -5.18
N ILE A 633 33.93 -29.76 -5.93
CA ILE A 633 34.23 -30.43 -7.19
C ILE A 633 35.44 -31.34 -6.95
N ASP A 634 35.17 -32.65 -6.80
CA ASP A 634 36.10 -33.65 -6.23
C ASP A 634 37.48 -33.75 -6.93
N ASP A 635 37.63 -33.26 -8.16
CA ASP A 635 38.85 -33.33 -8.96
C ASP A 635 39.42 -31.97 -9.41
N GLU A 636 38.98 -30.88 -8.79
CA GLU A 636 39.46 -29.54 -9.12
C GLU A 636 40.07 -28.86 -7.88
N LEU A 637 41.34 -28.50 -7.97
CA LEU A 637 42.02 -27.67 -6.97
C LEU A 637 41.29 -26.33 -6.89
N LYS A 638 40.89 -25.93 -5.69
CA LYS A 638 40.22 -24.65 -5.46
C LYS A 638 40.95 -23.82 -4.42
N ILE A 639 40.77 -22.51 -4.52
CA ILE A 639 41.18 -21.52 -3.54
C ILE A 639 39.97 -20.63 -3.21
N SER A 640 39.81 -20.24 -1.95
CA SER A 640 38.79 -19.27 -1.54
C SER A 640 39.01 -17.89 -2.16
N ASP A 641 38.08 -16.97 -1.92
CA ASP A 641 38.41 -15.55 -2.07
C ASP A 641 39.58 -15.17 -1.13
N VAL A 642 40.32 -14.13 -1.50
CA VAL A 642 41.38 -13.57 -0.68
C VAL A 642 40.77 -12.54 0.28
N GLU A 643 40.81 -12.84 1.58
CA GLU A 643 40.35 -11.96 2.64
C GLU A 643 41.47 -11.02 3.10
N LEU A 644 41.19 -9.72 3.08
CA LEU A 644 42.07 -8.69 3.59
C LEU A 644 41.71 -8.39 5.05
N ALA A 645 42.71 -8.48 5.93
CA ALA A 645 42.54 -8.38 7.36
C ALA A 645 43.35 -7.23 7.97
N ALA A 646 42.79 -6.60 8.99
CA ALA A 646 43.48 -5.63 9.83
C ALA A 646 44.52 -6.33 10.72
N THR A 647 44.19 -7.52 11.23
CA THR A 647 45.06 -8.37 12.07
C THR A 647 44.68 -9.83 11.91
N ILE A 648 45.65 -10.73 12.09
CA ILE A 648 45.43 -12.18 12.26
C ILE A 648 46.08 -12.60 13.57
N ASN A 649 45.29 -13.17 14.49
CA ASN A 649 45.75 -13.59 15.82
C ASN A 649 45.32 -15.04 16.10
N VAL A 650 45.98 -15.70 17.07
CA VAL A 650 45.44 -16.94 17.66
C VAL A 650 44.42 -16.53 18.72
N ALA A 651 43.21 -17.07 18.66
CA ALA A 651 42.15 -16.76 19.61
C ALA A 651 41.24 -17.98 19.84
N ASP A 652 40.80 -18.16 21.08
CA ASP A 652 39.91 -19.28 21.45
C ASP A 652 38.46 -19.02 21.04
N LYS A 653 38.00 -17.77 21.12
CA LYS A 653 36.63 -17.36 20.76
C LYS A 653 36.61 -15.95 20.21
N SER A 654 36.35 -15.86 18.91
CA SER A 654 36.04 -14.60 18.23
C SER A 654 34.79 -14.75 17.37
N ARG A 655 34.14 -13.63 17.07
CA ARG A 655 33.12 -13.58 16.01
C ARG A 655 33.73 -13.67 14.61
N PHE A 656 35.03 -13.40 14.48
CA PHE A 656 35.81 -13.49 13.24
C PHE A 656 36.66 -14.76 13.20
N GLN A 657 36.21 -15.82 13.87
CA GLN A 657 36.95 -17.07 13.99
C GLN A 657 37.01 -17.83 12.65
N LYS A 658 38.22 -18.30 12.32
CA LYS A 658 38.56 -19.18 11.20
C LYS A 658 39.45 -20.32 11.74
N GLY A 659 38.85 -21.46 12.06
CA GLY A 659 39.58 -22.54 12.75
C GLY A 659 40.11 -22.06 14.11
N ASP A 660 41.43 -22.11 14.30
CA ASP A 660 42.11 -21.71 15.55
C ASP A 660 42.61 -20.24 15.54
N ILE A 661 42.34 -19.51 14.46
CA ILE A 661 42.75 -18.10 14.32
C ILE A 661 41.54 -17.16 14.26
N GLU A 662 41.76 -15.93 14.70
CA GLU A 662 40.90 -14.79 14.49
C GLU A 662 41.45 -13.96 13.32
N VAL A 663 40.59 -13.69 12.33
CA VAL A 663 40.92 -12.87 11.16
C VAL A 663 40.04 -11.62 11.21
N ILE A 664 40.54 -10.52 11.77
CA ILE A 664 39.74 -9.29 11.89
C ILE A 664 39.73 -8.59 10.51
N PRO A 665 38.57 -8.42 9.85
CA PRO A 665 38.51 -7.94 8.48
C PRO A 665 38.77 -6.43 8.38
N ILE A 666 39.28 -5.99 7.22
CA ILE A 666 39.38 -4.57 6.84
C ILE A 666 38.52 -4.24 5.62
N ALA A 667 37.22 -3.99 5.86
CA ALA A 667 36.26 -3.74 4.78
C ALA A 667 36.61 -2.51 3.92
N SER A 668 37.37 -1.54 4.45
CA SER A 668 37.85 -0.38 3.68
C SER A 668 38.90 -0.73 2.63
N LYS A 669 39.59 -1.86 2.81
CA LYS A 669 40.77 -2.29 2.02
C LYS A 669 41.87 -1.24 1.95
N ALA A 670 41.88 -0.28 2.88
CA ALA A 670 42.80 0.83 2.93
C ALA A 670 43.63 0.74 4.22
N TYR A 671 44.94 0.71 4.06
CA TYR A 671 45.91 0.52 5.14
C TYR A 671 46.66 1.84 5.38
N LEU A 672 46.84 2.17 6.67
CA LEU A 672 47.62 3.34 7.09
C LEU A 672 49.12 3.15 6.80
N PRO A 673 49.92 4.23 6.76
CA PRO A 673 51.36 4.12 6.63
C PRO A 673 51.96 3.20 7.71
N ALA A 674 52.81 2.26 7.28
CA ALA A 674 53.45 1.25 8.14
C ALA A 674 52.49 0.27 8.85
N GLN A 675 51.18 0.30 8.58
CA GLN A 675 50.28 -0.78 8.99
C GLN A 675 50.56 -2.03 8.14
N PRO A 676 50.84 -3.20 8.75
CA PRO A 676 51.00 -4.43 8.00
C PRO A 676 49.71 -4.81 7.26
N VAL A 677 49.86 -5.38 6.07
CA VAL A 677 48.75 -5.94 5.30
C VAL A 677 48.68 -7.43 5.59
N PHE A 678 47.59 -7.85 6.25
CA PHE A 678 47.32 -9.26 6.52
C PHE A 678 46.36 -9.82 5.47
N ILE A 679 46.67 -11.02 5.01
CA ILE A 679 45.91 -11.72 3.99
C ILE A 679 45.61 -13.13 4.48
N TYR A 680 44.36 -13.56 4.33
CA TYR A 680 43.88 -14.92 4.62
C TYR A 680 43.21 -15.53 3.38
N PHE A 681 43.39 -16.84 3.19
CA PHE A 681 42.72 -17.63 2.18
C PHE A 681 42.72 -19.11 2.59
N GLU A 682 41.91 -19.93 1.92
CA GLU A 682 41.83 -21.37 2.14
C GLU A 682 42.04 -22.12 0.83
N ILE A 683 42.80 -23.22 0.89
CA ILE A 683 43.07 -24.12 -0.23
C ILE A 683 42.19 -25.35 -0.04
N TYR A 684 41.56 -25.83 -1.11
CA TYR A 684 40.70 -27.01 -1.08
C TYR A 684 41.06 -28.01 -2.17
N ASN A 685 40.71 -29.28 -1.91
CA ASN A 685 40.80 -30.38 -2.86
C ASN A 685 42.24 -30.72 -3.31
N LEU A 686 43.23 -30.49 -2.45
CA LEU A 686 44.61 -30.96 -2.67
C LEU A 686 44.64 -32.48 -2.79
N LYS A 687 45.39 -33.01 -3.75
CA LYS A 687 45.53 -34.46 -3.91
C LYS A 687 46.70 -35.01 -3.11
N ARG A 688 46.45 -36.12 -2.43
CA ARG A 688 47.49 -36.91 -1.75
C ARG A 688 48.23 -37.75 -2.78
N ASN A 689 49.54 -37.77 -2.69
CA ASN A 689 50.40 -38.67 -3.46
C ASN A 689 50.30 -40.12 -2.94
N ALA A 690 51.05 -41.04 -3.55
CA ALA A 690 51.07 -42.46 -3.18
C ALA A 690 51.49 -42.74 -1.72
N PHE A 691 52.12 -41.76 -1.05
CA PHE A 691 52.54 -41.84 0.36
C PHE A 691 51.55 -41.13 1.31
N GLY A 692 50.40 -40.67 0.82
CA GLY A 692 49.39 -39.97 1.61
C GLY A 692 49.71 -38.51 1.90
N GLN A 693 50.75 -37.93 1.28
CA GLN A 693 51.17 -36.54 1.49
C GLN A 693 50.59 -35.62 0.41
N THR A 694 50.23 -34.40 0.78
CA THR A 694 49.96 -33.31 -0.17
C THR A 694 51.25 -32.53 -0.40
N LYS A 695 51.51 -32.13 -1.66
CA LYS A 695 52.69 -31.34 -2.02
C LYS A 695 52.26 -30.23 -2.98
N TYR A 696 52.53 -28.98 -2.62
CA TYR A 696 52.09 -27.85 -3.41
C TYR A 696 53.04 -26.65 -3.28
N ARG A 697 52.99 -25.76 -4.27
CA ARG A 697 53.67 -24.46 -4.23
C ARG A 697 52.66 -23.34 -4.13
N VAL A 698 53.00 -22.32 -3.34
CA VAL A 698 52.24 -21.08 -3.22
C VAL A 698 53.10 -19.94 -3.74
N SER A 699 52.58 -19.20 -4.71
CA SER A 699 53.21 -17.98 -5.19
C SER A 699 52.35 -16.77 -4.89
N TYR A 700 52.99 -15.73 -4.39
CA TYR A 700 52.40 -14.42 -4.10
C TYR A 700 52.99 -13.40 -5.05
N VAL A 701 52.15 -12.70 -5.81
CA VAL A 701 52.59 -11.63 -6.71
C VAL A 701 51.86 -10.34 -6.36
N VAL A 702 52.59 -9.38 -5.79
CA VAL A 702 52.08 -8.05 -5.47
C VAL A 702 52.46 -7.09 -6.60
N ARG A 703 51.47 -6.44 -7.21
CA ARG A 703 51.65 -5.47 -8.30
C ARG A 703 51.11 -4.11 -7.91
N SER A 704 51.84 -3.05 -8.25
CA SER A 704 51.42 -1.66 -8.12
C SER A 704 50.79 -1.23 -9.43
N ARG A 705 49.57 -0.70 -9.36
CA ARG A 705 48.84 -0.28 -10.57
C ARG A 705 49.59 0.80 -11.35
N ASP A 706 50.24 1.72 -10.64
CA ASP A 706 50.96 2.85 -11.23
C ASP A 706 52.46 2.56 -11.42
N GLN A 707 52.87 1.28 -11.34
CA GLN A 707 54.28 0.84 -11.39
C GLN A 707 55.22 1.51 -10.37
N LYS A 708 54.65 2.17 -9.36
CA LYS A 708 55.36 2.73 -8.21
C LYS A 708 56.19 1.68 -7.47
N THR A 709 57.29 2.10 -6.85
CA THR A 709 58.18 1.20 -6.12
C THR A 709 57.43 0.52 -4.98
N ILE A 710 57.52 -0.80 -4.94
CA ILE A 710 56.98 -1.65 -3.87
C ILE A 710 58.13 -2.05 -2.95
N GLY A 711 58.12 -1.54 -1.72
CA GLY A 711 59.04 -1.96 -0.67
C GLY A 711 58.40 -2.99 0.25
N ALA A 712 57.96 -4.13 -0.30
CA ALA A 712 57.29 -5.19 0.45
C ALA A 712 58.30 -6.13 1.12
N ARG A 713 58.20 -6.28 2.45
CA ARG A 713 58.95 -7.29 3.20
C ARG A 713 57.97 -8.28 3.80
N ILE A 714 58.14 -9.58 3.52
CA ILE A 714 57.32 -10.60 4.19
C ILE A 714 57.82 -10.74 5.62
N LEU A 715 56.90 -10.59 6.57
CA LEU A 715 57.17 -10.80 7.99
C LEU A 715 56.80 -12.21 8.45
N GLY A 716 55.87 -12.86 7.76
CA GLY A 716 55.47 -14.26 7.97
C GLY A 716 54.72 -14.84 6.77
N GLY A 717 54.96 -16.11 6.45
CA GLY A 717 54.33 -16.86 5.36
C GLY A 717 54.44 -18.36 5.56
N VAL A 718 53.58 -19.11 4.88
CA VAL A 718 53.41 -20.57 5.06
C VAL A 718 54.43 -21.33 4.19
N GLY A 719 55.47 -21.91 4.79
CA GLY A 719 56.33 -22.94 4.17
C GLY A 719 57.80 -22.58 4.02
N LYS A 720 58.53 -23.39 3.24
CA LYS A 720 59.94 -23.14 2.94
C LYS A 720 60.05 -22.15 1.77
N MET A 721 60.61 -20.98 2.03
CA MET A 721 60.82 -19.96 1.00
C MET A 721 61.79 -20.45 -0.07
N LEU A 722 61.36 -20.42 -1.34
CA LEU A 722 62.17 -20.79 -2.50
C LEU A 722 62.91 -19.59 -3.10
N GLY A 723 62.29 -18.40 -3.06
CA GLY A 723 62.93 -17.17 -3.52
C GLY A 723 61.99 -15.96 -3.52
N GLN A 724 62.59 -14.77 -3.52
CA GLN A 724 61.89 -13.49 -3.73
C GLN A 724 62.52 -12.80 -4.95
N LYS A 725 61.66 -12.35 -5.87
CA LYS A 725 62.06 -11.47 -6.97
C LYS A 725 61.39 -10.11 -6.77
N SER A 726 62.13 -9.05 -7.07
CA SER A 726 61.62 -7.68 -6.97
C SER A 726 62.04 -6.92 -8.21
N GLU A 727 61.03 -6.46 -8.94
CA GLU A 727 61.14 -5.62 -10.12
C GLU A 727 60.35 -4.32 -9.87
N GLN A 728 60.53 -3.31 -10.70
CA GLN A 728 59.82 -2.04 -10.52
C GLN A 728 58.30 -2.28 -10.59
N GLY A 729 57.60 -1.99 -9.50
CA GLY A 729 56.16 -2.19 -9.39
C GLY A 729 55.68 -3.63 -9.21
N VAL A 730 56.58 -4.62 -9.04
CA VAL A 730 56.20 -6.03 -8.83
C VAL A 730 57.11 -6.71 -7.80
N VAL A 731 56.52 -7.38 -6.82
CA VAL A 731 57.24 -8.29 -5.91
C VAL A 731 56.61 -9.66 -6.00
N SER A 732 57.41 -10.69 -6.27
CA SER A 732 56.96 -12.09 -6.26
C SER A 732 57.72 -12.94 -5.27
N ILE A 733 57.00 -13.79 -4.54
CA ILE A 733 57.57 -14.75 -3.59
C ILE A 733 56.95 -16.12 -3.83
N GLU A 734 57.76 -17.16 -3.71
CA GLU A 734 57.33 -18.54 -3.85
C GLU A 734 57.72 -19.38 -2.62
N TYR A 735 56.79 -20.20 -2.15
CA TYR A 735 56.94 -21.14 -1.04
C TYR A 735 56.58 -22.56 -1.48
N GLU A 736 57.33 -23.54 -1.00
CA GLU A 736 57.00 -24.95 -1.13
C GLU A 736 56.42 -25.47 0.20
N GLN A 737 55.37 -26.30 0.09
CA GLN A 737 54.73 -26.93 1.23
C GLN A 737 54.50 -28.43 1.02
N VAL A 738 54.62 -29.16 2.13
CA VAL A 738 54.32 -30.61 2.23
C VAL A 738 53.46 -30.83 3.46
N GLY A 739 52.28 -31.42 3.27
CA GLY A 739 51.29 -31.65 4.30
C GLY A 739 50.63 -33.02 4.20
N THR A 740 49.57 -33.22 4.96
CA THR A 740 48.71 -34.42 4.89
C THR A 740 47.24 -34.08 4.69
N GLU A 741 46.85 -32.82 4.88
CA GLU A 741 45.47 -32.38 4.75
C GLU A 741 45.13 -32.05 3.30
N THR A 742 43.88 -32.33 2.91
CA THR A 742 43.35 -31.99 1.58
C THR A 742 42.78 -30.57 1.53
N GLN A 743 42.74 -29.88 2.68
CA GLN A 743 42.36 -28.50 2.85
C GLN A 743 43.30 -27.86 3.87
N GLU A 744 43.82 -26.68 3.55
CA GLU A 744 44.73 -25.95 4.44
C GLU A 744 44.47 -24.43 4.39
N PRO A 745 44.51 -23.73 5.54
CA PRO A 745 44.49 -22.29 5.58
C PRO A 745 45.85 -21.70 5.17
N GLY A 746 45.81 -20.58 4.46
CA GLY A 746 46.98 -19.80 4.08
C GLY A 746 46.91 -18.39 4.66
N TYR A 747 48.04 -17.88 5.14
CA TYR A 747 48.16 -16.51 5.61
C TYR A 747 49.47 -15.86 5.13
N LEU A 748 49.41 -14.55 4.94
CA LEU A 748 50.56 -13.73 4.53
C LEU A 748 50.52 -12.39 5.27
N GLU A 749 51.66 -12.00 5.83
CA GLU A 749 51.88 -10.68 6.42
C GLU A 749 52.89 -9.89 5.58
N LEU A 750 52.44 -8.74 5.05
CA LEU A 750 53.26 -7.84 4.24
C LEU A 750 53.53 -6.54 4.99
N ASP A 751 54.81 -6.26 5.25
CA ASP A 751 55.28 -4.92 5.61
C ASP A 751 55.36 -4.07 4.36
N MET A 752 54.51 -3.05 4.28
CA MET A 752 54.43 -2.11 3.17
C MET A 752 54.97 -0.72 3.53
N SER A 753 55.68 -0.57 4.65
CA SER A 753 56.19 0.73 5.16
C SER A 753 57.12 1.46 4.18
N ARG A 754 57.76 0.72 3.27
CA ARG A 754 58.66 1.27 2.23
C ARG A 754 58.01 1.34 0.84
N SER A 755 56.73 1.02 0.72
CA SER A 755 55.97 1.15 -0.53
C SER A 755 55.42 2.55 -0.69
N GLU A 756 55.41 3.08 -1.91
CA GLU A 756 54.73 4.34 -2.17
C GLU A 756 53.19 4.18 -2.07
N PRO A 757 52.44 5.24 -1.73
CA PRO A 757 50.98 5.22 -1.68
C PRO A 757 50.32 4.89 -3.02
N GLY A 758 49.17 4.23 -2.97
CA GLY A 758 48.37 3.88 -4.14
C GLY A 758 47.74 2.50 -4.08
N GLU A 759 47.09 2.09 -5.16
CA GLU A 759 46.42 0.80 -5.31
C GLU A 759 47.43 -0.31 -5.65
N LYS A 760 47.31 -1.45 -4.95
CA LYS A 760 48.07 -2.67 -5.18
C LYS A 760 47.12 -3.85 -5.34
N THR A 761 47.52 -4.82 -6.16
CA THR A 761 46.86 -6.11 -6.29
C THR A 761 47.79 -7.20 -5.84
N VAL A 762 47.31 -8.09 -4.97
CA VAL A 762 47.97 -9.35 -4.63
C VAL A 762 47.28 -10.47 -5.40
N GLU A 763 48.08 -11.27 -6.10
CA GLU A 763 47.66 -12.52 -6.74
C GLU A 763 48.30 -13.67 -5.99
N ILE A 764 47.49 -14.66 -5.63
CA ILE A 764 47.91 -15.89 -4.96
C ILE A 764 47.64 -17.03 -5.93
N ALA A 765 48.67 -17.80 -6.28
CA ALA A 765 48.53 -18.99 -7.11
C ALA A 765 49.05 -20.22 -6.37
N ILE A 766 48.22 -21.25 -6.34
CA ILE A 766 48.49 -22.56 -5.74
C ILE A 766 48.71 -23.55 -6.87
N VAL A 767 49.84 -24.25 -6.87
CA VAL A 767 50.13 -25.34 -7.81
C VAL A 767 50.20 -26.64 -7.01
N ASP A 768 49.25 -27.54 -7.21
CA ASP A 768 49.34 -28.91 -6.66
C ASP A 768 50.36 -29.70 -7.47
N GLU A 769 51.48 -30.07 -6.85
CA GLU A 769 52.58 -30.75 -7.55
C GLU A 769 52.26 -32.21 -7.88
N THR A 770 51.23 -32.77 -7.25
CA THR A 770 50.77 -34.15 -7.53
C THR A 770 49.97 -34.20 -8.82
N THR A 771 49.14 -33.19 -9.08
CA THR A 771 48.24 -33.15 -10.25
C THR A 771 48.72 -32.21 -11.36
N GLY A 772 49.56 -31.23 -11.03
CA GLY A 772 49.92 -30.11 -11.90
C GLY A 772 48.83 -29.04 -12.03
N GLN A 773 47.70 -29.17 -11.32
CA GLN A 773 46.63 -28.17 -11.36
C GLN A 773 47.05 -26.87 -10.69
N THR A 774 46.54 -25.76 -11.21
CA THR A 774 46.79 -24.42 -10.67
C THR A 774 45.46 -23.74 -10.36
N ALA A 775 45.34 -23.18 -9.15
CA ALA A 775 44.21 -22.35 -8.74
C ALA A 775 44.72 -20.97 -8.33
N THR A 776 44.02 -19.90 -8.73
CA THR A 776 44.44 -18.52 -8.45
C THR A 776 43.32 -17.70 -7.83
N ALA A 777 43.70 -16.79 -6.94
CA ALA A 777 42.80 -15.79 -6.37
C ALA A 777 43.50 -14.44 -6.25
N THR A 778 42.73 -13.35 -6.29
CA THR A 778 43.28 -12.00 -6.26
C THR A 778 42.52 -11.11 -5.28
N ALA A 779 43.23 -10.16 -4.67
CA ALA A 779 42.64 -9.06 -3.93
C ALA A 779 43.36 -7.74 -4.24
N THR A 780 42.61 -6.65 -4.13
CA THR A 780 43.13 -5.29 -4.31
C THR A 780 43.00 -4.53 -3.01
N PHE A 781 44.05 -3.80 -2.64
CA PHE A 781 44.12 -2.95 -1.46
C PHE A 781 44.85 -1.64 -1.76
N VAL A 782 44.66 -0.65 -0.90
CA VAL A 782 45.29 0.68 -1.00
C VAL A 782 46.18 0.88 0.22
N THR A 783 47.39 1.38 0.02
CA THR A 783 48.20 1.95 1.12
C THR A 783 48.22 3.47 0.98
N GLN A 784 48.03 4.16 2.11
CA GLN A 784 47.96 5.62 2.17
C GLN A 784 49.33 6.28 2.22
#